data_AF-A0A665T6B7-F1
#
_entry.id   AF-A0A665T6B7-F1
#
_cell.length_a   1.000
_cell.length_b   1.000
_cell.length_c   1.000
_cell.angle_alpha   90.00
_cell.angle_beta   90.00
_cell.angle_gamma   90.00
#
_symmetry.space_group_name_H-M   'P 1'
#
loop_
_entity.id
_entity.type
_entity.pdbx_description
1 polymer ?
#
loop_
_entity_poly.entity_id
_entity_poly.type
_entity_poly.pdbx_seq_one_letter_code
_entity_poly.pdbx_strand_id
1 'polypeptide(L)'
;PSSGHTMSEHAAIDEGFYSRQLYVLGHDAMQMMAAARVLIAGLGGLGVEIAKNVVLSGVGVVTVQDEEHTRWTDLSSQFFLKESHLGQNRATCSVQELSALNPHVRVTAHTGPLDEDLLKKFEVVVLTDSSLDDQMRFGDFCHSHQIKFIVADTRGLCGQLFCDFGERFEVLDQTEEMPASAMIQAVSQGNPGRVDCTDDQPHGFPNGTKVSFSDVHGMTELNSIDPVEITVLSPQSFSICDTSAFSEYKRGGLVTEVKQPCKTISETLLDYSLLQTTDYGKIARIETLHLAFQALHIFVKTKQRLPHIWSQSDANELLDVVRELNKSAKLEQLDEDAVRNLSYTAQGDLAPINAFIGGLAAQEVIKACSRKFIPLQQWLCFDALECLPQGKSEFTGTRYAGQIAVFGPAFQEKLQRQKYLLVGAGAIGCELLKNFALIGLGSGEGHITVTDMDFIERSNLNRQFLFRSQDIGKPKSEVAARAVREMNPQMKITAHLNRMDPDSEEVYGYDFFEDLDGVAAALDNVEARVYLDGRCIQHQKPLLEGGTQGTKGSTLVVVPLLTESYGPATSNSNDAIPLCTLKNFPHHIKHTLQWARDQFEGLFKQTPENVNLFLRDLQFVDQTLGRGDAEALHVLGAVSDSLEGMTSGGQSPANFEDCVRWARCKWESLYNNDICQLLHCFPPNQVTPTGLQFWTGSKRCPHPLTFDPNNVTHMGYVVAAANLYGQIYGIPGTRDVNYIRGILETVSVPPFTPNSSLRIHLTDAEMQDNENEKSRLEELKGKLASPSLRSSAMRMYPIDFEKDDDRNFHMDYIVAASNLRAENYDIPAADHLQSKGIVGRIIPAIATTTAAVAGLMCVELYKLIMGQRDISSYRTASINLAVQYLVMSQPCLPPHFKVRCNGGVLRQCRSGFSFGYGQKCCSCIKGCCDDRGSCDFRCRTGVPDMSSPLCTKNLVLPQLAMNLVSQHVCAYCQIFHTYVFYNLLAKAQHCPVSDCIHTDIISPRGLMLCWVGSFS
;
A
#
# COMPACT_ATOMS: atom_id res chain seq x y z
N PRO A 1 -51.90 -5.70 16.30
CA PRO A 1 -51.94 -4.29 15.85
C PRO A 1 -50.81 -4.02 14.85
N SER A 2 -51.15 -3.92 13.57
CA SER A 2 -50.20 -3.66 12.48
C SER A 2 -50.11 -2.16 12.20
N SER A 3 -48.92 -1.58 12.31
CA SER A 3 -48.64 -0.18 11.95
C SER A 3 -47.25 -0.10 11.33
N GLY A 4 -47.17 0.40 10.08
CA GLY A 4 -46.08 0.22 9.14
C GLY A 4 -44.65 0.37 9.68
N HIS A 5 -43.82 -0.63 9.37
CA HIS A 5 -42.40 -0.39 9.13
C HIS A 5 -42.25 0.37 7.81
N THR A 6 -42.18 1.70 7.89
CA THR A 6 -41.48 2.48 6.86
C THR A 6 -40.01 2.05 6.83
N MET A 7 -39.42 1.92 5.64
CA MET A 7 -37.98 1.66 5.52
C MET A 7 -37.19 2.78 6.19
N SER A 8 -36.49 2.46 7.28
CA SER A 8 -35.64 3.41 8.01
C SER A 8 -34.18 3.00 7.88
N GLU A 9 -33.38 3.92 7.34
CA GLU A 9 -31.94 4.03 7.55
C GLU A 9 -31.11 2.76 7.23
N HIS A 10 -30.57 2.71 6.01
CA HIS A 10 -29.33 1.98 5.78
C HIS A 10 -28.27 2.54 6.76
N ALA A 11 -27.67 1.68 7.56
CA ALA A 11 -26.65 2.11 8.52
C ALA A 11 -25.46 2.73 7.78
N ALA A 12 -25.18 4.00 8.08
CA ALA A 12 -24.07 4.72 7.46
C ALA A 12 -22.73 4.04 7.79
N ILE A 13 -21.85 3.91 6.80
CA ILE A 13 -20.54 3.29 6.98
C ILE A 13 -19.69 4.14 7.94
N ASP A 14 -19.07 3.51 8.94
CA ASP A 14 -18.19 4.16 9.92
C ASP A 14 -16.87 4.58 9.25
N GLU A 15 -16.87 5.73 8.58
CA GLU A 15 -15.68 6.27 7.90
C GLU A 15 -14.47 6.40 8.84
N GLY A 16 -14.69 6.72 10.12
CA GLY A 16 -13.63 6.81 11.12
C GLY A 16 -12.94 5.47 11.44
N PHE A 17 -13.63 4.34 11.25
CA PHE A 17 -13.07 3.00 11.37
C PHE A 17 -12.54 2.48 10.03
N TYR A 18 -13.32 2.59 8.96
CA TYR A 18 -13.04 2.02 7.64
C TYR A 18 -12.21 2.92 6.70
N SER A 19 -11.86 4.14 7.09
CA SER A 19 -11.21 5.18 6.26
C SER A 19 -10.23 4.63 5.23
N ARG A 20 -9.23 3.84 5.65
CA ARG A 20 -8.13 3.39 4.79
C ARG A 20 -8.51 2.26 3.84
N GLN A 21 -9.58 1.53 4.16
CA GLN A 21 -10.21 0.52 3.32
C GLN A 21 -11.27 1.12 2.38
N LEU A 22 -11.88 2.26 2.72
CA LEU A 22 -12.78 3.00 1.83
C LEU A 22 -12.07 3.50 0.57
N TYR A 23 -10.80 3.93 0.67
CA TYR A 23 -9.99 4.24 -0.52
C TYR A 23 -9.53 3.01 -1.33
N VAL A 24 -9.86 1.78 -0.89
CA VAL A 24 -9.63 0.53 -1.63
C VAL A 24 -10.93 0.05 -2.28
N LEU A 25 -12.01 -0.01 -1.50
CA LEU A 25 -13.27 -0.63 -1.91
C LEU A 25 -14.31 0.39 -2.42
N GLY A 26 -14.39 1.58 -1.82
CA GLY A 26 -15.49 2.54 -2.02
C GLY A 26 -16.73 2.22 -1.17
N HIS A 27 -17.67 3.17 -1.08
CA HIS A 27 -18.86 3.02 -0.23
C HIS A 27 -19.79 1.90 -0.69
N ASP A 28 -20.02 1.73 -1.99
CA ASP A 28 -21.03 0.80 -2.51
C ASP A 28 -20.62 -0.66 -2.27
N ALA A 29 -19.33 -0.96 -2.45
CA ALA A 29 -18.72 -2.24 -2.08
C ALA A 29 -18.90 -2.53 -0.58
N MET A 30 -18.64 -1.53 0.28
CA MET A 30 -18.84 -1.64 1.73
C MET A 30 -20.32 -1.85 2.11
N GLN A 31 -21.27 -1.21 1.42
CA GLN A 31 -22.70 -1.38 1.67
C GLN A 31 -23.19 -2.79 1.28
N MET A 32 -22.73 -3.33 0.15
CA MET A 32 -23.02 -4.72 -0.24
C MET A 32 -22.44 -5.71 0.77
N MET A 33 -21.18 -5.51 1.20
CA MET A 33 -20.57 -6.32 2.25
C MET A 33 -21.33 -6.26 3.58
N ALA A 34 -21.79 -5.08 4.01
CA ALA A 34 -22.53 -4.91 5.26
C ALA A 34 -23.89 -5.64 5.26
N ALA A 35 -24.46 -5.98 4.11
CA ALA A 35 -25.62 -6.86 4.00
C ALA A 35 -25.24 -8.36 4.02
N ALA A 36 -24.05 -8.69 3.53
CA ALA A 36 -23.65 -10.05 3.19
C ALA A 36 -23.47 -11.00 4.40
N ARG A 37 -23.76 -12.28 4.16
CA ARG A 37 -23.66 -13.37 5.13
C ARG A 37 -22.64 -14.42 4.69
N VAL A 38 -21.58 -14.59 5.47
CA VAL A 38 -20.45 -15.51 5.19
C VAL A 38 -20.44 -16.68 6.17
N LEU A 39 -20.22 -17.90 5.66
CA LEU A 39 -19.87 -19.10 6.43
C LEU A 39 -18.39 -19.44 6.21
N ILE A 40 -17.67 -19.74 7.29
CA ILE A 40 -16.29 -20.23 7.26
C ILE A 40 -16.26 -21.55 8.04
N ALA A 41 -16.02 -22.65 7.34
CA ALA A 41 -15.97 -24.00 7.89
C ALA A 41 -14.52 -24.47 8.10
N GLY A 42 -14.28 -25.10 9.25
CA GLY A 42 -12.94 -25.34 9.80
C GLY A 42 -12.38 -24.08 10.45
N LEU A 43 -11.93 -24.17 11.71
CA LEU A 43 -11.35 -23.04 12.44
C LEU A 43 -10.02 -23.38 13.13
N GLY A 44 -9.20 -24.17 12.43
CA GLY A 44 -7.75 -24.16 12.59
C GLY A 44 -7.12 -22.83 12.13
N GLY A 45 -5.81 -22.81 11.95
CA GLY A 45 -5.05 -21.59 11.63
C GLY A 45 -5.50 -20.82 10.39
N LEU A 46 -5.73 -21.54 9.30
CA LEU A 46 -6.17 -20.95 8.04
C LEU A 46 -7.58 -20.35 8.19
N GLY A 47 -8.51 -21.09 8.78
CA GLY A 47 -9.88 -20.62 9.03
C GLY A 47 -9.94 -19.38 9.91
N VAL A 48 -9.15 -19.30 10.99
CA VAL A 48 -9.13 -18.12 11.86
C VAL A 48 -8.48 -16.90 11.20
N GLU A 49 -7.49 -17.10 10.33
CA GLU A 49 -6.89 -16.01 9.54
C GLU A 49 -7.90 -15.42 8.56
N ILE A 50 -8.63 -16.29 7.83
CA ILE A 50 -9.72 -15.86 6.93
C ILE A 50 -10.78 -15.12 7.74
N ALA A 51 -11.23 -15.69 8.86
CA ALA A 51 -12.23 -15.07 9.72
C ALA A 51 -11.79 -13.71 10.28
N LYS A 52 -10.54 -13.55 10.73
CA LYS A 52 -9.97 -12.25 11.14
C LYS A 52 -10.13 -11.22 10.03
N ASN A 53 -9.64 -11.53 8.82
CA ASN A 53 -9.61 -10.58 7.71
C ASN A 53 -11.03 -10.24 7.21
N VAL A 54 -11.93 -11.21 7.13
CA VAL A 54 -13.33 -11.01 6.73
C VAL A 54 -14.11 -10.18 7.77
N VAL A 55 -13.91 -10.42 9.07
CA VAL A 55 -14.54 -9.62 10.14
C VAL A 55 -14.01 -8.19 10.16
N LEU A 56 -12.69 -7.99 10.06
CA LEU A 56 -12.09 -6.65 9.96
C LEU A 56 -12.59 -5.86 8.75
N SER A 57 -12.90 -6.57 7.65
CA SER A 57 -13.37 -5.97 6.41
C SER A 57 -14.83 -5.51 6.46
N GLY A 58 -15.63 -5.96 7.44
CA GLY A 58 -16.96 -5.39 7.70
C GLY A 58 -18.15 -6.08 7.01
N VAL A 59 -18.10 -7.40 6.78
CA VAL A 59 -19.29 -8.13 6.30
C VAL A 59 -20.38 -8.23 7.36
N GLY A 60 -21.66 -8.20 7.00
CA GLY A 60 -22.77 -8.11 7.96
C GLY A 60 -22.84 -9.25 8.99
N VAL A 61 -22.59 -10.49 8.56
CA VAL A 61 -22.56 -11.67 9.45
C VAL A 61 -21.46 -12.64 9.06
N VAL A 62 -20.69 -13.10 10.05
CA VAL A 62 -19.76 -14.23 9.91
C VAL A 62 -20.22 -15.38 10.81
N THR A 63 -20.45 -16.55 10.24
CA THR A 63 -20.58 -17.79 11.02
C THR A 63 -19.32 -18.62 10.86
N VAL A 64 -18.66 -18.93 11.98
CA VAL A 64 -17.57 -19.92 12.03
C VAL A 64 -18.15 -21.29 12.37
N GLN A 65 -17.87 -22.30 11.57
CA GLN A 65 -18.30 -23.68 11.80
C GLN A 65 -17.08 -24.55 12.06
N ASP A 66 -17.15 -25.39 13.11
CA ASP A 66 -16.15 -26.42 13.36
C ASP A 66 -16.73 -27.49 14.30
N GLU A 67 -16.48 -28.76 14.00
CA GLU A 67 -16.79 -29.90 14.89
C GLU A 67 -15.58 -30.28 15.76
N GLU A 68 -14.37 -29.84 15.39
CA GLU A 68 -13.13 -30.25 16.02
C GLU A 68 -12.81 -29.54 17.34
N HIS A 69 -12.03 -30.25 18.15
CA HIS A 69 -11.59 -29.80 19.47
C HIS A 69 -10.11 -29.43 19.42
N THR A 70 -9.74 -28.35 20.12
CA THR A 70 -8.39 -27.77 20.12
C THR A 70 -7.32 -28.78 20.55
N ARG A 71 -6.29 -28.94 19.71
CA ARG A 71 -5.11 -29.81 19.88
C ARG A 71 -3.85 -28.97 19.95
N TRP A 72 -2.74 -29.55 20.42
CA TRP A 72 -1.43 -28.87 20.48
C TRP A 72 -0.94 -28.33 19.14
N THR A 73 -1.33 -28.98 18.02
CA THR A 73 -1.01 -28.54 16.66
C THR A 73 -1.67 -27.21 16.30
N ASP A 74 -2.92 -26.96 16.72
CA ASP A 74 -3.62 -25.72 16.36
C ASP A 74 -2.89 -24.47 16.89
N LEU A 75 -2.25 -24.56 18.06
CA LEU A 75 -1.52 -23.41 18.66
C LEU A 75 -0.25 -23.00 17.91
N SER A 76 0.14 -23.73 16.85
CA SER A 76 1.23 -23.38 15.95
C SER A 76 0.84 -22.28 14.95
N SER A 77 -0.45 -21.99 14.81
CA SER A 77 -0.93 -20.93 13.90
C SER A 77 -2.25 -20.22 14.33
N GLN A 78 -3.09 -20.87 15.14
CA GLN A 78 -4.38 -20.34 15.59
C GLN A 78 -4.18 -19.38 16.78
N PHE A 79 -4.09 -18.08 16.48
CA PHE A 79 -3.70 -17.01 17.41
C PHE A 79 -4.74 -16.62 18.48
N PHE A 80 -5.97 -17.14 18.42
CA PHE A 80 -6.98 -16.95 19.49
C PHE A 80 -7.10 -18.16 20.43
N LEU A 81 -6.53 -19.32 20.06
CA LEU A 81 -6.48 -20.48 20.94
C LEU A 81 -5.32 -20.35 21.95
N LYS A 82 -5.63 -20.63 23.21
CA LYS A 82 -4.72 -20.60 24.37
C LYS A 82 -4.62 -22.02 24.92
N GLU A 83 -3.57 -22.33 25.67
CA GLU A 83 -3.37 -23.71 26.20
C GLU A 83 -4.54 -24.15 27.11
N SER A 84 -5.24 -23.20 27.73
CA SER A 84 -6.50 -23.41 28.46
C SER A 84 -7.67 -23.89 27.60
N HIS A 85 -7.60 -23.77 26.27
CA HIS A 85 -8.65 -24.18 25.33
C HIS A 85 -8.45 -25.61 24.81
N LEU A 86 -7.35 -26.30 25.15
CA LEU A 86 -7.11 -27.69 24.76
C LEU A 86 -8.29 -28.59 25.15
N GLY A 87 -8.80 -29.37 24.19
CA GLY A 87 -9.99 -30.20 24.37
C GLY A 87 -11.33 -29.46 24.33
N GLN A 88 -11.36 -28.16 24.03
CA GLN A 88 -12.57 -27.36 23.78
C GLN A 88 -12.75 -27.07 22.28
N ASN A 89 -13.99 -26.91 21.81
CA ASN A 89 -14.32 -26.74 20.39
C ASN A 89 -13.74 -25.43 19.81
N ARG A 90 -13.00 -25.54 18.70
CA ARG A 90 -12.21 -24.43 18.11
C ARG A 90 -13.07 -23.21 17.72
N ALA A 91 -14.26 -23.45 17.16
CA ALA A 91 -15.19 -22.39 16.79
C ALA A 91 -15.67 -21.60 18.02
N THR A 92 -16.20 -22.29 19.05
CA THR A 92 -16.73 -21.63 20.26
C THR A 92 -15.70 -20.78 20.99
N CYS A 93 -14.46 -21.27 21.13
CA CYS A 93 -13.37 -20.56 21.78
C CYS A 93 -12.96 -19.26 21.07
N SER A 94 -13.24 -19.15 19.76
CA SER A 94 -12.77 -18.05 18.92
C SER A 94 -13.80 -16.92 18.73
N VAL A 95 -15.08 -17.14 19.02
CA VAL A 95 -16.17 -16.16 18.78
C VAL A 95 -15.91 -14.84 19.51
N GLN A 96 -15.44 -14.88 20.77
CA GLN A 96 -15.26 -13.68 21.57
C GLN A 96 -14.19 -12.75 20.98
N GLU A 97 -13.02 -13.29 20.61
CA GLU A 97 -11.93 -12.49 20.04
C GLU A 97 -12.27 -11.99 18.63
N LEU A 98 -12.90 -12.84 17.78
CA LEU A 98 -13.40 -12.41 16.47
C LEU A 98 -14.41 -11.27 16.60
N SER A 99 -15.38 -11.38 17.52
CA SER A 99 -16.38 -10.32 17.78
C SER A 99 -15.75 -9.02 18.28
N ALA A 100 -14.59 -9.10 18.96
CA ALA A 100 -13.87 -7.94 19.48
C ALA A 100 -13.03 -7.20 18.41
N LEU A 101 -12.87 -7.76 17.20
CA LEU A 101 -12.16 -7.11 16.09
C LEU A 101 -12.96 -5.97 15.45
N ASN A 102 -14.28 -6.15 15.29
CA ASN A 102 -15.12 -5.19 14.58
C ASN A 102 -16.54 -5.16 15.17
N PRO A 103 -16.97 -4.05 15.81
CA PRO A 103 -18.28 -3.96 16.46
C PRO A 103 -19.45 -3.95 15.47
N HIS A 104 -19.19 -3.75 14.18
CA HIS A 104 -20.21 -3.72 13.13
C HIS A 104 -20.55 -5.11 12.57
N VAL A 105 -19.78 -6.15 12.91
CA VAL A 105 -19.92 -7.51 12.37
C VAL A 105 -20.44 -8.46 13.43
N ARG A 106 -21.57 -9.14 13.15
CA ARG A 106 -22.05 -10.19 14.05
C ARG A 106 -21.35 -11.51 13.75
N VAL A 107 -20.51 -11.96 14.69
CA VAL A 107 -19.88 -13.29 14.65
C VAL A 107 -20.70 -14.31 15.46
N THR A 108 -20.89 -15.51 14.92
CA THR A 108 -21.54 -16.65 15.61
C THR A 108 -20.81 -17.97 15.34
N ALA A 109 -20.88 -18.94 16.27
CA ALA A 109 -20.37 -20.29 16.05
C ALA A 109 -21.48 -21.28 15.66
N HIS A 110 -21.11 -22.30 14.86
CA HIS A 110 -21.87 -23.52 14.68
C HIS A 110 -20.97 -24.74 14.98
N THR A 111 -21.48 -25.70 15.76
CA THR A 111 -20.71 -26.87 16.21
C THR A 111 -21.33 -28.21 15.77
N GLY A 112 -22.26 -28.16 14.82
CA GLY A 112 -22.76 -29.34 14.12
C GLY A 112 -22.09 -29.49 12.74
N PRO A 113 -22.39 -30.59 12.04
CA PRO A 113 -21.88 -30.84 10.71
C PRO A 113 -22.43 -29.86 9.68
N LEU A 114 -21.77 -29.77 8.52
CA LEU A 114 -22.29 -29.04 7.37
C LEU A 114 -23.48 -29.78 6.75
N ASP A 115 -24.56 -29.04 6.51
CA ASP A 115 -25.71 -29.52 5.75
C ASP A 115 -26.23 -28.47 4.76
N GLU A 116 -26.99 -28.93 3.77
CA GLU A 116 -27.48 -28.11 2.67
C GLU A 116 -28.46 -27.02 3.13
N ASP A 117 -29.16 -27.21 4.25
CA ASP A 117 -30.04 -26.20 4.83
C ASP A 117 -29.29 -25.18 5.68
N LEU A 118 -28.10 -25.50 6.21
CA LEU A 118 -27.13 -24.55 6.76
C LEU A 118 -26.56 -23.67 5.65
N LEU A 119 -26.06 -24.26 4.55
CA LEU A 119 -25.43 -23.55 3.45
C LEU A 119 -26.38 -22.52 2.78
N LYS A 120 -27.66 -22.86 2.58
CA LYS A 120 -28.71 -21.94 2.07
C LYS A 120 -28.91 -20.64 2.88
N LYS A 121 -28.29 -20.52 4.06
CA LYS A 121 -28.37 -19.33 4.93
C LYS A 121 -27.26 -18.30 4.68
N PHE A 122 -26.43 -18.48 3.64
CA PHE A 122 -25.23 -17.68 3.36
C PHE A 122 -25.11 -17.36 1.87
N GLU A 123 -24.44 -16.26 1.56
CA GLU A 123 -24.11 -15.85 0.19
C GLU A 123 -22.73 -16.33 -0.24
N VAL A 124 -21.82 -16.48 0.73
CA VAL A 124 -20.46 -16.99 0.55
C VAL A 124 -20.18 -18.09 1.56
N VAL A 125 -19.65 -19.22 1.07
CA VAL A 125 -19.25 -20.38 1.86
C VAL A 125 -17.77 -20.66 1.60
N VAL A 126 -16.97 -20.61 2.67
CA VAL A 126 -15.55 -20.97 2.66
C VAL A 126 -15.37 -22.30 3.37
N LEU A 127 -14.72 -23.27 2.73
CA LEU A 127 -14.27 -24.52 3.38
C LEU A 127 -12.76 -24.50 3.59
N THR A 128 -12.33 -24.96 4.76
CA THR A 128 -10.94 -25.29 5.10
C THR A 128 -10.89 -26.63 5.84
N ASP A 129 -9.77 -27.35 5.77
CA ASP A 129 -9.59 -28.66 6.44
C ASP A 129 -10.68 -29.71 6.08
N SER A 130 -11.20 -29.64 4.86
CA SER A 130 -12.32 -30.47 4.39
C SER A 130 -11.88 -31.70 3.58
N SER A 131 -12.75 -32.70 3.43
CA SER A 131 -12.50 -33.82 2.52
C SER A 131 -12.84 -33.43 1.08
N LEU A 132 -12.15 -34.00 0.09
CA LEU A 132 -12.45 -33.73 -1.33
C LEU A 132 -13.88 -34.17 -1.71
N ASP A 133 -14.43 -35.20 -1.05
CA ASP A 133 -15.82 -35.62 -1.25
C ASP A 133 -16.81 -34.52 -0.80
N ASP A 134 -16.52 -33.86 0.33
CA ASP A 134 -17.32 -32.75 0.85
C ASP A 134 -17.11 -31.47 0.03
N GLN A 135 -15.88 -31.19 -0.41
CA GLN A 135 -15.57 -30.07 -1.30
C GLN A 135 -16.35 -30.19 -2.62
N MET A 136 -16.38 -31.38 -3.23
CA MET A 136 -17.19 -31.66 -4.42
C MET A 136 -18.68 -31.55 -4.13
N ARG A 137 -19.20 -32.26 -3.12
CA ARG A 137 -20.63 -32.24 -2.77
C ARG A 137 -21.15 -30.83 -2.48
N PHE A 138 -20.45 -30.08 -1.63
CA PHE A 138 -20.90 -28.75 -1.22
C PHE A 138 -20.58 -27.69 -2.27
N GLY A 139 -19.54 -27.85 -3.10
CA GLY A 139 -19.27 -27.00 -4.25
C GLY A 139 -20.36 -27.08 -5.30
N ASP A 140 -20.65 -28.29 -5.79
CA ASP A 140 -21.68 -28.55 -6.81
C ASP A 140 -23.08 -28.11 -6.30
N PHE A 141 -23.33 -28.28 -4.99
CA PHE A 141 -24.52 -27.75 -4.32
C PHE A 141 -24.55 -26.21 -4.29
N CYS A 142 -23.45 -25.55 -3.91
CA CYS A 142 -23.39 -24.08 -3.85
C CYS A 142 -23.56 -23.46 -5.24
N HIS A 143 -22.88 -24.01 -6.25
CA HIS A 143 -22.96 -23.60 -7.65
C HIS A 143 -24.41 -23.62 -8.16
N SER A 144 -25.10 -24.75 -8.00
CA SER A 144 -26.49 -24.93 -8.41
C SER A 144 -27.49 -24.04 -7.66
N HIS A 145 -27.10 -23.47 -6.50
CA HIS A 145 -27.89 -22.51 -5.72
C HIS A 145 -27.37 -21.06 -5.82
N GLN A 146 -26.37 -20.78 -6.68
CA GLN A 146 -25.72 -19.47 -6.85
C GLN A 146 -25.08 -18.89 -5.57
N ILE A 147 -24.71 -19.77 -4.63
CA ILE A 147 -23.91 -19.46 -3.44
C ILE A 147 -22.44 -19.44 -3.88
N LYS A 148 -21.67 -18.43 -3.47
CA LYS A 148 -20.26 -18.30 -3.85
C LYS A 148 -19.42 -19.24 -2.99
N PHE A 149 -18.61 -20.06 -3.61
CA PHE A 149 -17.89 -21.15 -2.97
C PHE A 149 -16.39 -20.94 -3.07
N ILE A 150 -15.70 -21.11 -1.94
CA ILE A 150 -14.25 -20.95 -1.80
C ILE A 150 -13.72 -22.15 -1.03
N VAL A 151 -12.63 -22.76 -1.50
CA VAL A 151 -11.90 -23.80 -0.76
C VAL A 151 -10.48 -23.32 -0.56
N ALA A 152 -9.96 -23.40 0.66
CA ALA A 152 -8.57 -23.11 0.96
C ALA A 152 -7.99 -24.20 1.87
N ASP A 153 -6.86 -24.78 1.49
CA ASP A 153 -6.15 -25.79 2.29
C ASP A 153 -4.66 -25.46 2.39
N THR A 154 -4.05 -25.74 3.54
CA THR A 154 -2.61 -25.62 3.78
C THR A 154 -2.06 -26.89 4.41
N ARG A 155 -0.91 -27.36 3.91
CA ARG A 155 -0.25 -28.60 4.34
C ARG A 155 1.26 -28.38 4.33
N GLY A 156 1.85 -28.20 5.51
CA GLY A 156 3.26 -27.87 5.67
C GLY A 156 3.61 -26.56 4.96
N LEU A 157 4.50 -26.63 3.96
CA LEU A 157 4.98 -25.49 3.15
C LEU A 157 4.19 -25.30 1.84
N CYS A 158 3.11 -26.06 1.62
CA CYS A 158 2.26 -25.96 0.43
C CYS A 158 0.85 -25.46 0.80
N GLY A 159 0.19 -24.81 -0.16
CA GLY A 159 -1.21 -24.42 -0.02
C GLY A 159 -1.93 -24.31 -1.37
N GLN A 160 -3.25 -24.50 -1.33
CA GLN A 160 -4.15 -24.37 -2.48
C GLN A 160 -5.33 -23.45 -2.16
N LEU A 161 -5.85 -22.77 -3.18
CA LEU A 161 -7.05 -21.94 -3.14
C LEU A 161 -7.88 -22.18 -4.40
N PHE A 162 -9.17 -22.40 -4.24
CA PHE A 162 -10.15 -22.55 -5.33
C PHE A 162 -11.31 -21.56 -5.14
N CYS A 163 -11.86 -21.07 -6.25
CA CYS A 163 -13.06 -20.23 -6.27
C CYS A 163 -14.05 -20.65 -7.36
N ASP A 164 -15.34 -20.67 -7.00
CA ASP A 164 -16.47 -20.82 -7.90
C ASP A 164 -17.58 -19.86 -7.45
N PHE A 165 -17.81 -18.80 -8.22
CA PHE A 165 -18.84 -17.80 -7.92
C PHE A 165 -20.11 -18.00 -8.76
N GLY A 166 -20.25 -19.16 -9.42
CA GLY A 166 -21.36 -19.54 -10.29
C GLY A 166 -21.20 -19.13 -11.76
N GLU A 167 -22.15 -19.56 -12.59
CA GLU A 167 -22.16 -19.28 -14.04
C GLU A 167 -22.19 -17.78 -14.42
N ARG A 168 -22.69 -16.92 -13.53
CA ARG A 168 -23.05 -15.52 -13.85
C ARG A 168 -22.57 -14.54 -12.78
N PHE A 169 -21.25 -14.51 -12.55
CA PHE A 169 -20.65 -13.50 -11.68
C PHE A 169 -20.28 -12.22 -12.45
N GLU A 170 -20.91 -11.11 -12.08
CA GLU A 170 -20.67 -9.78 -12.62
C GLU A 170 -19.63 -9.05 -11.77
N VAL A 171 -18.64 -8.40 -12.41
CA VAL A 171 -17.63 -7.56 -11.75
C VAL A 171 -17.95 -6.11 -12.08
N LEU A 172 -18.39 -5.35 -11.07
CA LEU A 172 -18.82 -3.95 -11.23
C LEU A 172 -17.62 -2.98 -11.33
N ASP A 173 -16.51 -3.33 -10.69
CA ASP A 173 -15.26 -2.59 -10.72
C ASP A 173 -14.10 -3.58 -10.70
N GLN A 174 -13.12 -3.44 -11.58
CA GLN A 174 -12.08 -4.45 -11.82
C GLN A 174 -10.81 -4.24 -11.00
N THR A 175 -10.47 -3.00 -10.64
CA THR A 175 -9.14 -2.65 -10.11
C THR A 175 -9.23 -1.63 -8.97
N GLU A 176 -8.09 -1.23 -8.42
CA GLU A 176 -8.02 -0.11 -7.45
C GLU A 176 -7.82 1.25 -8.12
N GLU A 177 -7.54 1.26 -9.41
CA GLU A 177 -7.60 2.47 -10.22
C GLU A 177 -9.05 2.71 -10.63
N MET A 178 -9.44 3.98 -10.86
CA MET A 178 -10.82 4.38 -11.13
C MET A 178 -11.45 3.49 -12.23
N PRO A 179 -12.73 3.08 -12.11
CA PRO A 179 -13.24 1.90 -12.80
C PRO A 179 -13.00 1.89 -14.31
N ALA A 180 -12.57 0.74 -14.83
CA ALA A 180 -12.56 0.44 -16.26
C ALA A 180 -13.99 0.16 -16.78
N SER A 181 -14.89 1.12 -16.58
CA SER A 181 -16.26 1.14 -17.08
C SER A 181 -16.37 2.28 -18.09
N ALA A 182 -16.14 1.97 -19.37
CA ALA A 182 -16.01 3.01 -20.39
C ALA A 182 -17.39 3.64 -20.69
N MET A 183 -17.44 4.97 -20.69
CA MET A 183 -18.60 5.71 -21.16
C MET A 183 -18.66 5.67 -22.68
N ILE A 184 -19.80 5.27 -23.22
CA ILE A 184 -20.03 5.18 -24.67
C ILE A 184 -20.22 6.58 -25.24
N GLN A 185 -19.36 6.93 -26.20
CA GLN A 185 -19.48 8.15 -26.99
C GLN A 185 -20.36 7.88 -28.22
N ALA A 186 -20.13 6.77 -28.93
CA ALA A 186 -20.93 6.34 -30.07
C ALA A 186 -20.98 4.82 -30.24
N VAL A 187 -22.05 4.31 -30.87
CA VAL A 187 -22.12 2.95 -31.43
C VAL A 187 -22.55 3.03 -32.90
N SER A 188 -21.82 2.38 -33.79
CA SER A 188 -22.21 2.26 -35.20
C SER A 188 -23.21 1.12 -35.42
N GLN A 189 -24.14 1.31 -36.35
CA GLN A 189 -24.91 0.21 -36.96
C GLN A 189 -24.04 -0.45 -38.03
N GLY A 190 -23.63 -1.71 -37.82
CA GLY A 190 -22.74 -2.42 -38.75
C GLY A 190 -22.45 -3.86 -38.33
N ASN A 191 -21.68 -4.58 -39.17
CA ASN A 191 -21.20 -5.93 -38.89
C ASN A 191 -19.67 -6.00 -39.13
N PRO A 192 -18.84 -6.14 -38.07
CA PRO A 192 -19.22 -6.01 -36.66
C PRO A 192 -19.64 -4.57 -36.31
N GLY A 193 -20.46 -4.39 -35.29
CA GLY A 193 -20.74 -3.07 -34.73
C GLY A 193 -19.49 -2.52 -34.04
N ARG A 194 -19.23 -1.21 -34.14
CA ARG A 194 -18.12 -0.54 -33.46
C ARG A 194 -18.65 0.30 -32.30
N VAL A 195 -18.00 0.21 -31.15
CA VAL A 195 -18.21 1.08 -29.99
C VAL A 195 -17.00 1.99 -29.86
N ASP A 196 -17.25 3.30 -29.80
CA ASP A 196 -16.26 4.33 -29.51
C ASP A 196 -16.52 4.89 -28.10
N CYS A 197 -15.48 4.93 -27.29
CA CYS A 197 -15.49 5.36 -25.89
C CYS A 197 -14.99 6.81 -25.75
N THR A 198 -15.38 7.49 -24.68
CA THR A 198 -14.97 8.88 -24.38
C THR A 198 -13.45 9.05 -24.32
N ASP A 199 -12.93 10.08 -25.00
CA ASP A 199 -11.49 10.36 -25.16
C ASP A 199 -10.67 10.50 -23.85
N ASP A 200 -11.30 10.78 -22.71
CA ASP A 200 -10.63 11.13 -21.44
C ASP A 200 -9.76 10.01 -20.85
N GLN A 201 -10.13 8.74 -21.05
CA GLN A 201 -9.32 7.56 -20.65
C GLN A 201 -9.52 6.37 -21.61
N PRO A 202 -8.50 5.49 -21.78
CA PRO A 202 -8.65 4.27 -22.55
C PRO A 202 -9.56 3.26 -21.84
N HIS A 203 -10.30 2.44 -22.60
CA HIS A 203 -11.34 1.55 -22.07
C HIS A 203 -10.84 0.36 -21.22
N GLY A 204 -9.53 0.14 -21.12
CA GLY A 204 -8.89 -0.89 -20.27
C GLY A 204 -9.05 -2.36 -20.73
N PHE A 205 -10.21 -2.74 -21.27
CA PHE A 205 -10.54 -4.13 -21.61
C PHE A 205 -9.49 -4.84 -22.52
N PRO A 206 -9.07 -6.07 -22.18
CA PRO A 206 -8.26 -6.90 -23.08
C PRO A 206 -9.09 -7.49 -24.25
N ASN A 207 -8.41 -8.00 -25.27
CA ASN A 207 -9.06 -8.60 -26.44
C ASN A 207 -9.68 -9.98 -26.12
N GLY A 208 -10.92 -10.23 -26.57
CA GLY A 208 -11.68 -11.44 -26.23
C GLY A 208 -12.46 -11.34 -24.91
N THR A 209 -12.50 -10.15 -24.29
CA THR A 209 -13.34 -9.87 -23.13
C THR A 209 -14.83 -9.95 -23.50
N LYS A 210 -15.67 -10.46 -22.59
CA LYS A 210 -17.13 -10.35 -22.73
C LYS A 210 -17.66 -9.16 -21.94
N VAL A 211 -18.58 -8.42 -22.53
CA VAL A 211 -19.15 -7.20 -21.92
C VAL A 211 -20.67 -7.16 -21.99
N SER A 212 -21.29 -6.57 -20.99
CA SER A 212 -22.69 -6.16 -20.97
C SER A 212 -22.81 -4.64 -21.19
N PHE A 213 -24.02 -4.19 -21.53
CA PHE A 213 -24.33 -2.78 -21.73
C PHE A 213 -25.51 -2.34 -20.87
N SER A 214 -25.46 -1.10 -20.40
CA SER A 214 -26.56 -0.43 -19.67
C SER A 214 -26.65 1.03 -20.07
N ASP A 215 -27.80 1.68 -19.83
CA ASP A 215 -28.09 3.08 -20.13
C ASP A 215 -27.82 3.58 -21.57
N VAL A 216 -27.73 2.68 -22.55
CA VAL A 216 -27.61 3.04 -23.97
C VAL A 216 -28.95 3.59 -24.46
N HIS A 217 -29.02 4.89 -24.78
CA HIS A 217 -30.24 5.48 -25.36
C HIS A 217 -30.18 5.51 -26.89
N GLY A 218 -31.29 5.13 -27.51
CA GLY A 218 -31.39 4.97 -28.97
C GLY A 218 -31.31 3.51 -29.37
N MET A 219 -30.11 2.92 -29.29
CA MET A 219 -29.83 1.51 -29.53
C MET A 219 -30.14 0.66 -28.29
N THR A 220 -31.40 0.70 -27.85
CA THR A 220 -31.82 0.11 -26.56
C THR A 220 -31.73 -1.41 -26.51
N GLU A 221 -31.59 -2.08 -27.65
CA GLU A 221 -31.40 -3.52 -27.79
C GLU A 221 -30.12 -4.00 -27.05
N LEU A 222 -29.08 -3.17 -27.00
CA LEU A 222 -27.84 -3.47 -26.27
C LEU A 222 -28.08 -3.61 -24.76
N ASN A 223 -29.03 -2.88 -24.17
CA ASN A 223 -29.34 -2.98 -22.74
C ASN A 223 -30.05 -4.30 -22.35
N SER A 224 -30.28 -5.19 -23.31
CA SER A 224 -31.04 -6.44 -23.12
C SER A 224 -30.42 -7.64 -23.86
N ILE A 225 -29.19 -7.50 -24.35
CA ILE A 225 -28.45 -8.59 -25.00
C ILE A 225 -27.62 -9.40 -23.99
N ASP A 226 -27.46 -10.70 -24.23
CA ASP A 226 -26.50 -11.52 -23.49
C ASP A 226 -25.05 -11.02 -23.71
N PRO A 227 -24.12 -11.21 -22.75
CA PRO A 227 -22.79 -10.60 -22.79
C PRO A 227 -21.99 -10.91 -24.06
N VAL A 228 -21.54 -9.85 -24.74
CA VAL A 228 -20.98 -9.86 -26.09
C VAL A 228 -19.45 -9.87 -26.03
N GLU A 229 -18.81 -10.71 -26.83
CA GLU A 229 -17.35 -10.77 -26.93
C GLU A 229 -16.80 -9.62 -27.79
N ILE A 230 -15.71 -8.98 -27.35
CA ILE A 230 -15.13 -7.79 -27.99
C ILE A 230 -13.80 -8.09 -28.70
N THR A 231 -13.59 -7.47 -29.86
CA THR A 231 -12.26 -7.31 -30.46
C THR A 231 -11.78 -5.88 -30.27
N VAL A 232 -10.62 -5.67 -29.66
CA VAL A 232 -10.07 -4.33 -29.41
C VAL A 232 -9.47 -3.77 -30.71
N LEU A 233 -9.88 -2.57 -31.10
CA LEU A 233 -9.43 -1.89 -32.33
C LEU A 233 -8.39 -0.81 -32.02
N SER A 234 -8.58 -0.10 -30.91
CA SER A 234 -7.68 0.93 -30.38
C SER A 234 -7.92 1.09 -28.87
N PRO A 235 -7.11 1.82 -28.09
CA PRO A 235 -7.37 2.02 -26.67
C PRO A 235 -8.70 2.73 -26.36
N GLN A 236 -9.33 3.37 -27.35
CA GLN A 236 -10.61 4.08 -27.23
C GLN A 236 -11.77 3.36 -27.95
N SER A 237 -11.54 2.23 -28.64
CA SER A 237 -12.61 1.57 -29.39
C SER A 237 -12.43 0.07 -29.62
N PHE A 238 -13.55 -0.64 -29.63
CA PHE A 238 -13.64 -2.07 -29.85
C PHE A 238 -14.85 -2.40 -30.75
N SER A 239 -14.85 -3.60 -31.33
CA SER A 239 -15.97 -4.12 -32.12
C SER A 239 -16.71 -5.22 -31.38
N ILE A 240 -18.02 -5.28 -31.56
CA ILE A 240 -18.98 -6.18 -30.92
C ILE A 240 -19.71 -7.05 -31.97
N CYS A 241 -20.87 -7.61 -31.62
CA CYS A 241 -21.74 -8.35 -32.54
C CYS A 241 -22.26 -7.49 -33.72
N ASP A 242 -23.02 -8.11 -34.62
CA ASP A 242 -23.78 -7.38 -35.63
C ASP A 242 -24.82 -6.45 -34.97
N THR A 243 -24.74 -5.16 -35.26
CA THR A 243 -25.67 -4.11 -34.80
C THR A 243 -26.47 -3.51 -35.96
N SER A 244 -26.31 -4.01 -37.20
CA SER A 244 -26.96 -3.46 -38.40
C SER A 244 -28.49 -3.58 -38.38
N ALA A 245 -29.04 -4.45 -37.54
CA ALA A 245 -30.47 -4.62 -37.31
C ALA A 245 -31.00 -3.89 -36.06
N PHE A 246 -30.15 -3.22 -35.27
CA PHE A 246 -30.57 -2.51 -34.05
C PHE A 246 -30.97 -1.05 -34.35
N SER A 247 -31.68 -0.43 -33.41
CA SER A 247 -32.07 0.98 -33.47
C SER A 247 -30.87 1.93 -33.48
N GLU A 248 -31.04 3.13 -34.07
CA GLU A 248 -29.98 4.13 -34.14
C GLU A 248 -29.57 4.63 -32.74
N TYR A 249 -28.28 4.58 -32.43
CA TYR A 249 -27.69 5.11 -31.20
C TYR A 249 -27.88 6.63 -31.10
N LYS A 250 -28.17 7.15 -29.90
CA LYS A 250 -28.41 8.59 -29.68
C LYS A 250 -27.47 9.22 -28.67
N ARG A 251 -27.30 8.62 -27.50
CA ARG A 251 -26.39 9.11 -26.43
C ARG A 251 -26.30 8.14 -25.27
N GLY A 252 -25.21 8.23 -24.52
CA GLY A 252 -25.06 7.56 -23.23
C GLY A 252 -24.91 6.05 -23.38
N GLY A 253 -24.56 5.42 -22.28
CA GLY A 253 -24.27 4.00 -22.24
C GLY A 253 -23.01 3.73 -21.43
N LEU A 254 -23.08 2.70 -20.62
CA LEU A 254 -21.97 2.15 -19.86
C LEU A 254 -21.70 0.73 -20.38
N VAL A 255 -20.42 0.40 -20.57
CA VAL A 255 -19.99 -0.96 -20.88
C VAL A 255 -19.21 -1.55 -19.70
N THR A 256 -19.58 -2.76 -19.31
CA THR A 256 -19.08 -3.45 -18.10
C THR A 256 -18.61 -4.85 -18.47
N GLU A 257 -17.48 -5.32 -17.95
CA GLU A 257 -17.02 -6.70 -18.20
C GLU A 257 -17.88 -7.72 -17.42
N VAL A 258 -18.26 -8.79 -18.12
CA VAL A 258 -18.84 -9.98 -17.50
C VAL A 258 -17.83 -11.11 -17.61
N LYS A 259 -17.39 -11.65 -16.46
CA LYS A 259 -16.43 -12.75 -16.44
C LYS A 259 -17.07 -14.03 -16.98
N GLN A 260 -16.23 -14.95 -17.46
CA GLN A 260 -16.72 -16.22 -17.99
C GLN A 260 -17.35 -17.06 -16.86
N PRO A 261 -18.31 -17.96 -17.18
CA PRO A 261 -18.87 -18.88 -16.20
C PRO A 261 -17.77 -19.64 -15.45
N CYS A 262 -17.85 -19.65 -14.12
CA CYS A 262 -17.09 -20.62 -13.34
C CYS A 262 -17.59 -22.03 -13.69
N LYS A 263 -16.67 -23.00 -13.75
CA LYS A 263 -17.01 -24.42 -13.76
C LYS A 263 -17.08 -24.93 -12.32
N THR A 264 -17.80 -26.03 -12.10
CA THR A 264 -17.84 -26.67 -10.78
C THR A 264 -16.46 -27.20 -10.38
N ILE A 265 -16.23 -27.40 -9.07
CA ILE A 265 -14.99 -27.99 -8.59
C ILE A 265 -14.77 -29.39 -9.22
N SER A 266 -15.84 -30.18 -9.33
CA SER A 266 -15.85 -31.51 -9.95
C SER A 266 -15.37 -31.54 -11.41
N GLU A 267 -15.58 -30.45 -12.16
CA GLU A 267 -15.15 -30.31 -13.56
C GLU A 267 -13.72 -29.74 -13.72
N THR A 268 -13.18 -29.06 -12.71
CA THR A 268 -11.91 -28.31 -12.83
C THR A 268 -10.68 -29.04 -12.30
N LEU A 269 -10.82 -30.13 -11.54
CA LEU A 269 -9.70 -30.84 -10.90
C LEU A 269 -8.56 -31.24 -11.86
N LEU A 270 -8.87 -31.50 -13.14
CA LEU A 270 -7.89 -31.84 -14.18
C LEU A 270 -7.74 -30.77 -15.28
N ASP A 271 -8.34 -29.59 -15.11
CA ASP A 271 -8.25 -28.48 -16.06
C ASP A 271 -7.14 -27.49 -15.67
N TYR A 272 -5.91 -27.87 -15.98
CA TYR A 272 -4.71 -27.06 -15.71
C TYR A 272 -4.69 -25.70 -16.43
N SER A 273 -5.61 -25.43 -17.37
CA SER A 273 -5.76 -24.09 -17.96
C SER A 273 -6.33 -23.05 -16.98
N LEU A 274 -6.92 -23.52 -15.87
CA LEU A 274 -7.50 -22.71 -14.80
C LEU A 274 -6.58 -22.61 -13.56
N LEU A 275 -5.34 -23.12 -13.64
CA LEU A 275 -4.36 -23.13 -12.55
C LEU A 275 -3.39 -21.94 -12.66
N GLN A 276 -3.57 -20.96 -11.78
CA GLN A 276 -2.69 -19.78 -11.69
C GLN A 276 -1.34 -20.17 -11.07
N THR A 277 -0.24 -19.79 -11.74
CA THR A 277 1.13 -19.99 -11.25
C THR A 277 1.66 -18.75 -10.55
N THR A 278 2.43 -18.95 -9.48
CA THR A 278 3.00 -17.88 -8.63
C THR A 278 4.50 -17.66 -8.84
N ASP A 279 5.17 -18.60 -9.51
CA ASP A 279 6.59 -18.56 -9.89
C ASP A 279 6.73 -19.28 -11.24
N TYR A 280 7.02 -18.52 -12.31
CA TYR A 280 7.15 -19.08 -13.66
C TYR A 280 8.32 -20.05 -13.83
N GLY A 281 9.28 -20.08 -12.88
CA GLY A 281 10.33 -21.09 -12.82
C GLY A 281 9.86 -22.44 -12.24
N LYS A 282 8.65 -22.51 -11.65
CA LYS A 282 8.13 -23.68 -10.94
C LYS A 282 6.95 -24.40 -11.61
N ILE A 283 6.53 -24.03 -12.83
CA ILE A 283 5.26 -24.49 -13.45
C ILE A 283 5.01 -26.00 -13.26
N ALA A 284 5.92 -26.87 -13.71
CA ALA A 284 5.76 -28.32 -13.59
C ALA A 284 5.66 -28.84 -12.12
N ARG A 285 6.26 -28.13 -11.15
CA ARG A 285 6.07 -28.43 -9.72
C ARG A 285 4.66 -28.04 -9.27
N ILE A 286 4.18 -26.85 -9.66
CA ILE A 286 2.85 -26.36 -9.28
C ILE A 286 1.76 -27.27 -9.85
N GLU A 287 1.90 -27.70 -11.11
CA GLU A 287 1.04 -28.73 -11.73
C GLU A 287 1.11 -30.07 -10.97
N THR A 288 2.31 -30.54 -10.63
CA THR A 288 2.49 -31.77 -9.83
C THR A 288 1.85 -31.66 -8.45
N LEU A 289 1.97 -30.52 -7.78
CA LEU A 289 1.43 -30.31 -6.43
C LEU A 289 -0.10 -30.24 -6.42
N HIS A 290 -0.72 -29.61 -7.43
CA HIS A 290 -2.17 -29.64 -7.61
C HIS A 290 -2.71 -31.09 -7.71
N LEU A 291 -2.00 -31.95 -8.44
CA LEU A 291 -2.31 -33.38 -8.51
C LEU A 291 -1.99 -34.13 -7.20
N ALA A 292 -0.99 -33.67 -6.45
CA ALA A 292 -0.58 -34.26 -5.17
C ALA A 292 -1.54 -33.92 -4.01
N PHE A 293 -2.21 -32.76 -4.02
CA PHE A 293 -3.32 -32.48 -3.10
C PHE A 293 -4.47 -33.46 -3.30
N GLN A 294 -4.88 -33.72 -4.55
CA GLN A 294 -5.90 -34.73 -4.88
C GLN A 294 -5.49 -36.13 -4.40
N ALA A 295 -4.24 -36.52 -4.64
CA ALA A 295 -3.68 -37.78 -4.12
C ALA A 295 -3.67 -37.83 -2.58
N LEU A 296 -3.44 -36.69 -1.90
CA LEU A 296 -3.43 -36.60 -0.44
C LEU A 296 -4.83 -36.81 0.16
N HIS A 297 -5.88 -36.26 -0.45
CA HIS A 297 -7.26 -36.56 -0.03
C HIS A 297 -7.60 -38.05 -0.24
N ILE A 298 -7.17 -38.66 -1.35
CA ILE A 298 -7.33 -40.11 -1.60
C ILE A 298 -6.57 -40.95 -0.56
N PHE A 299 -5.33 -40.56 -0.22
CA PHE A 299 -4.54 -41.20 0.83
C PHE A 299 -5.27 -41.11 2.18
N VAL A 300 -5.75 -39.93 2.59
CA VAL A 300 -6.50 -39.73 3.83
C VAL A 300 -7.77 -40.58 3.85
N LYS A 301 -8.55 -40.59 2.77
CA LYS A 301 -9.75 -41.42 2.62
C LYS A 301 -9.46 -42.92 2.75
N THR A 302 -8.33 -43.38 2.20
CA THR A 302 -7.92 -44.80 2.22
C THR A 302 -7.30 -45.23 3.56
N LYS A 303 -6.55 -44.34 4.22
CA LYS A 303 -5.75 -44.64 5.43
C LYS A 303 -6.41 -44.20 6.73
N GLN A 304 -7.44 -43.36 6.64
CA GLN A 304 -8.09 -42.69 7.78
C GLN A 304 -7.11 -41.86 8.63
N ARG A 305 -6.06 -41.33 7.98
CA ARG A 305 -5.03 -40.45 8.56
C ARG A 305 -4.26 -39.71 7.46
N LEU A 306 -3.64 -38.59 7.81
CA LEU A 306 -2.56 -38.00 7.02
C LEU A 306 -1.31 -38.93 6.98
N PRO A 307 -0.42 -38.78 5.99
CA PRO A 307 0.92 -39.36 6.01
C PRO A 307 1.65 -39.11 7.34
N HIS A 308 2.45 -40.05 7.81
CA HIS A 308 3.28 -39.87 9.00
C HIS A 308 4.48 -38.96 8.67
N ILE A 309 4.80 -38.08 9.61
CA ILE A 309 5.88 -37.09 9.50
C ILE A 309 7.19 -37.77 9.06
N TRP A 310 7.82 -37.28 7.98
CA TRP A 310 9.05 -37.85 7.38
C TRP A 310 9.02 -39.37 7.05
N SER A 311 7.84 -39.95 6.82
CA SER A 311 7.66 -41.36 6.45
C SER A 311 7.94 -41.63 4.97
N GLN A 312 9.07 -42.26 4.67
CA GLN A 312 9.40 -42.72 3.31
C GLN A 312 8.35 -43.68 2.72
N SER A 313 7.69 -44.49 3.58
CA SER A 313 6.66 -45.44 3.12
C SER A 313 5.41 -44.71 2.64
N ASP A 314 4.92 -43.75 3.42
CA ASP A 314 3.73 -42.97 3.05
C ASP A 314 4.03 -41.98 1.91
N ALA A 315 5.27 -41.50 1.79
CA ALA A 315 5.72 -40.67 0.67
C ALA A 315 5.79 -41.44 -0.65
N ASN A 316 6.26 -42.69 -0.62
CA ASN A 316 6.24 -43.57 -1.80
C ASN A 316 4.79 -43.93 -2.18
N GLU A 317 3.94 -44.25 -1.21
CA GLU A 317 2.54 -44.60 -1.47
C GLU A 317 1.73 -43.40 -2.01
N LEU A 318 1.94 -42.18 -1.48
CA LEU A 318 1.34 -40.96 -2.03
C LEU A 318 1.79 -40.73 -3.49
N LEU A 319 3.07 -40.93 -3.78
CA LEU A 319 3.62 -40.80 -5.13
C LEU A 319 3.04 -41.83 -6.11
N ASP A 320 2.80 -43.07 -5.67
CA ASP A 320 2.15 -44.07 -6.51
C ASP A 320 0.67 -43.73 -6.80
N VAL A 321 -0.03 -43.05 -5.87
CA VAL A 321 -1.36 -42.46 -6.15
C VAL A 321 -1.25 -41.30 -7.16
N VAL A 322 -0.27 -40.41 -7.04
CA VAL A 322 -0.03 -39.33 -8.04
C VAL A 322 0.27 -39.92 -9.43
N ARG A 323 1.08 -40.97 -9.51
CA ARG A 323 1.39 -41.69 -10.76
C ARG A 323 0.15 -42.35 -11.38
N GLU A 324 -0.79 -42.84 -10.56
CA GLU A 324 -2.07 -43.36 -11.05
C GLU A 324 -2.96 -42.24 -11.61
N LEU A 325 -3.14 -41.14 -10.87
CA LEU A 325 -3.90 -39.96 -11.32
C LEU A 325 -3.30 -39.34 -12.60
N ASN A 326 -1.97 -39.35 -12.76
CA ASN A 326 -1.33 -38.78 -13.94
C ASN A 326 -1.62 -39.54 -15.24
N LYS A 327 -2.17 -40.77 -15.19
CA LYS A 327 -2.69 -41.45 -16.39
C LYS A 327 -3.87 -40.68 -17.02
N SER A 328 -4.65 -39.99 -16.19
CA SER A 328 -5.74 -39.11 -16.62
C SER A 328 -5.25 -37.68 -16.87
N ALA A 329 -4.44 -37.12 -15.96
CA ALA A 329 -3.96 -35.74 -16.05
C ALA A 329 -2.96 -35.50 -17.20
N LYS A 330 -2.11 -36.49 -17.52
CA LYS A 330 -1.13 -36.49 -18.62
C LYS A 330 -0.10 -35.35 -18.57
N LEU A 331 0.31 -34.94 -17.36
CA LEU A 331 1.46 -34.06 -17.17
C LEU A 331 2.72 -34.71 -17.74
N GLU A 332 3.45 -34.00 -18.61
CA GLU A 332 4.67 -34.52 -19.27
C GLU A 332 5.83 -34.74 -18.27
N GLN A 333 5.84 -34.01 -17.16
CA GLN A 333 6.86 -34.06 -16.11
C GLN A 333 6.19 -34.05 -14.73
N LEU A 334 6.70 -34.88 -13.81
CA LEU A 334 6.31 -34.86 -12.39
C LEU A 334 7.52 -34.49 -11.52
N ASP A 335 7.37 -33.50 -10.64
CA ASP A 335 8.31 -33.23 -9.55
C ASP A 335 8.07 -34.23 -8.40
N GLU A 336 8.60 -35.46 -8.55
CA GLU A 336 8.39 -36.53 -7.55
C GLU A 336 8.89 -36.16 -6.16
N ASP A 337 9.91 -35.29 -6.05
CA ASP A 337 10.45 -34.86 -4.76
C ASP A 337 9.55 -33.83 -4.09
N ALA A 338 8.87 -32.96 -4.84
CA ALA A 338 7.79 -32.14 -4.29
C ALA A 338 6.63 -33.00 -3.73
N VAL A 339 6.26 -34.11 -4.38
CA VAL A 339 5.26 -35.06 -3.83
C VAL A 339 5.74 -35.70 -2.53
N ARG A 340 7.00 -36.15 -2.48
CA ARG A 340 7.60 -36.73 -1.26
C ARG A 340 7.64 -35.72 -0.12
N ASN A 341 8.04 -34.48 -0.42
CA ASN A 341 8.13 -33.39 0.55
C ASN A 341 6.75 -32.95 1.08
N LEU A 342 5.71 -32.91 0.23
CA LEU A 342 4.33 -32.72 0.67
C LEU A 342 3.91 -33.83 1.64
N SER A 343 4.23 -35.09 1.32
CA SER A 343 3.92 -36.22 2.22
C SER A 343 4.64 -36.12 3.57
N TYR A 344 5.94 -35.83 3.58
CA TYR A 344 6.73 -35.68 4.81
C TYR A 344 6.21 -34.57 5.74
N THR A 345 5.60 -33.53 5.15
CA THR A 345 5.13 -32.34 5.86
C THR A 345 3.60 -32.20 5.91
N ALA A 346 2.84 -33.23 5.54
CA ALA A 346 1.38 -33.19 5.45
C ALA A 346 0.66 -32.93 6.79
N GLN A 347 1.31 -33.22 7.92
CA GLN A 347 0.83 -32.89 9.28
C GLN A 347 1.37 -31.54 9.79
N GLY A 348 2.09 -30.80 8.95
CA GLY A 348 2.66 -29.51 9.27
C GLY A 348 1.62 -28.40 9.18
N ASP A 349 1.63 -27.51 10.17
CA ASP A 349 0.77 -26.32 10.25
C ASP A 349 1.65 -25.11 10.56
N LEU A 350 1.63 -24.12 9.66
CA LEU A 350 2.58 -23.00 9.63
C LEU A 350 1.86 -21.66 9.56
N ALA A 351 2.02 -20.83 10.60
CA ALA A 351 1.47 -19.49 10.65
C ALA A 351 1.76 -18.61 9.42
N PRO A 352 2.97 -18.59 8.82
CA PRO A 352 3.25 -17.77 7.65
C PRO A 352 2.49 -18.21 6.38
N ILE A 353 2.28 -19.52 6.21
CA ILE A 353 1.54 -20.08 5.07
C ILE A 353 0.03 -19.82 5.25
N ASN A 354 -0.47 -19.97 6.47
CA ASN A 354 -1.85 -19.63 6.82
C ASN A 354 -2.12 -18.12 6.68
N ALA A 355 -1.19 -17.26 7.11
CA ALA A 355 -1.25 -15.81 6.91
C ALA A 355 -1.30 -15.45 5.42
N PHE A 356 -0.50 -16.14 4.59
CA PHE A 356 -0.49 -15.94 3.15
C PHE A 356 -1.81 -16.37 2.49
N ILE A 357 -2.13 -17.66 2.51
CA ILE A 357 -3.33 -18.21 1.84
C ILE A 357 -4.63 -17.66 2.46
N GLY A 358 -4.66 -17.41 3.77
CA GLY A 358 -5.80 -16.80 4.45
C GLY A 358 -6.01 -15.33 4.11
N GLY A 359 -4.93 -14.59 3.80
CA GLY A 359 -5.01 -13.24 3.22
C GLY A 359 -5.61 -13.24 1.82
N LEU A 360 -5.21 -14.20 0.97
CA LEU A 360 -5.79 -14.40 -0.37
C LEU A 360 -7.28 -14.78 -0.29
N ALA A 361 -7.61 -15.85 0.42
CA ALA A 361 -8.96 -16.40 0.50
C ALA A 361 -9.95 -15.39 1.12
N ALA A 362 -9.55 -14.62 2.13
CA ALA A 362 -10.37 -13.52 2.65
C ALA A 362 -10.56 -12.40 1.64
N GLN A 363 -9.60 -12.12 0.75
CA GLN A 363 -9.81 -11.17 -0.33
C GLN A 363 -10.84 -11.70 -1.34
N GLU A 364 -10.80 -12.99 -1.69
CA GLU A 364 -11.83 -13.59 -2.56
C GLU A 364 -13.24 -13.54 -1.93
N VAL A 365 -13.37 -13.72 -0.60
CA VAL A 365 -14.64 -13.47 0.12
C VAL A 365 -15.12 -12.03 -0.06
N ILE A 366 -14.23 -11.04 0.04
CA ILE A 366 -14.56 -9.63 -0.20
C ILE A 366 -15.06 -9.43 -1.64
N LYS A 367 -14.41 -10.02 -2.64
CA LYS A 367 -14.86 -9.97 -4.04
C LYS A 367 -16.26 -10.55 -4.20
N ALA A 368 -16.48 -11.76 -3.66
CA ALA A 368 -17.77 -12.46 -3.69
C ALA A 368 -18.92 -11.64 -3.08
N CYS A 369 -18.65 -10.91 -1.99
CA CYS A 369 -19.64 -10.06 -1.32
C CYS A 369 -19.87 -8.69 -2.00
N SER A 370 -18.83 -8.12 -2.64
CA SER A 370 -18.85 -6.73 -3.13
C SER A 370 -18.98 -6.56 -4.64
N ARG A 371 -18.82 -7.64 -5.43
CA ARG A 371 -18.65 -7.60 -6.90
C ARG A 371 -17.50 -6.70 -7.38
N LYS A 372 -16.57 -6.33 -6.49
CA LYS A 372 -15.39 -5.55 -6.81
C LYS A 372 -14.16 -6.44 -6.89
N PHE A 373 -13.27 -6.10 -7.82
CA PHE A 373 -12.08 -6.80 -8.24
C PHE A 373 -12.34 -8.13 -8.97
N ILE A 374 -11.34 -8.61 -9.73
CA ILE A 374 -11.43 -9.81 -10.57
C ILE A 374 -11.25 -11.08 -9.70
N PRO A 375 -12.25 -11.97 -9.56
CA PRO A 375 -12.15 -13.19 -8.76
C PRO A 375 -11.23 -14.26 -9.33
N LEU A 376 -10.63 -15.07 -8.44
CA LEU A 376 -9.78 -16.19 -8.83
C LEU A 376 -10.47 -17.12 -9.83
N GLN A 377 -9.88 -17.28 -11.01
CA GLN A 377 -10.39 -18.16 -12.06
C GLN A 377 -9.34 -19.22 -12.43
N GLN A 378 -9.38 -20.43 -11.86
CA GLN A 378 -10.19 -20.85 -10.70
C GLN A 378 -9.36 -21.47 -9.57
N TRP A 379 -8.16 -21.98 -9.87
CA TRP A 379 -7.25 -22.59 -8.91
C TRP A 379 -5.97 -21.76 -8.76
N LEU A 380 -5.42 -21.73 -7.56
CA LEU A 380 -4.09 -21.23 -7.25
C LEU A 380 -3.41 -22.27 -6.36
N CYS A 381 -2.18 -22.66 -6.71
CA CYS A 381 -1.35 -23.54 -5.90
C CYS A 381 -0.01 -22.85 -5.62
N PHE A 382 0.48 -22.99 -4.38
CA PHE A 382 1.65 -22.31 -3.87
C PHE A 382 2.56 -23.27 -3.11
N ASP A 383 3.88 -23.11 -3.25
CA ASP A 383 4.88 -23.84 -2.49
C ASP A 383 6.05 -22.96 -2.04
N ALA A 384 6.49 -23.19 -0.81
CA ALA A 384 7.70 -22.63 -0.22
C ALA A 384 8.70 -23.74 0.16
N LEU A 385 8.80 -24.82 -0.63
CA LEU A 385 9.61 -26.00 -0.32
C LEU A 385 11.12 -25.70 -0.20
N GLU A 386 11.58 -24.55 -0.71
CA GLU A 386 12.93 -24.03 -0.49
C GLU A 386 13.28 -23.84 1.01
N CYS A 387 12.28 -23.80 1.91
CA CYS A 387 12.50 -23.70 3.36
C CYS A 387 12.83 -25.05 4.04
N LEU A 388 12.86 -26.18 3.34
CA LEU A 388 13.03 -27.49 3.98
C LEU A 388 14.46 -27.73 4.50
N PRO A 389 14.62 -28.23 5.75
CA PRO A 389 15.92 -28.56 6.30
C PRO A 389 16.44 -29.91 5.76
N GLN A 390 17.76 -30.08 5.80
CA GLN A 390 18.41 -31.37 5.57
C GLN A 390 18.35 -32.23 6.84
N GLY A 391 17.15 -32.71 7.22
CA GLY A 391 16.95 -33.51 8.43
C GLY A 391 15.54 -34.08 8.56
N LYS A 392 15.36 -35.04 9.47
CA LYS A 392 14.05 -35.59 9.86
C LYS A 392 13.50 -34.87 11.09
N SER A 393 12.19 -34.96 11.28
CA SER A 393 11.48 -34.51 12.49
C SER A 393 10.65 -35.63 13.12
N GLU A 394 10.32 -35.44 14.40
CA GLU A 394 9.41 -36.26 15.20
C GLU A 394 8.37 -35.35 15.90
N PHE A 395 7.21 -35.90 16.23
CA PHE A 395 6.13 -35.14 16.88
C PHE A 395 6.47 -34.79 18.33
N THR A 396 6.09 -33.58 18.79
CA THR A 396 6.22 -33.17 20.19
C THR A 396 4.91 -32.58 20.72
N GLY A 397 4.59 -32.84 21.99
CA GLY A 397 3.41 -32.27 22.67
C GLY A 397 3.64 -30.83 23.13
N THR A 398 3.82 -29.91 22.19
CA THR A 398 4.07 -28.48 22.47
C THR A 398 3.22 -27.59 21.57
N ARG A 399 3.06 -26.30 21.91
CA ARG A 399 2.34 -25.35 21.04
C ARG A 399 2.93 -25.17 19.64
N TYR A 400 4.20 -25.56 19.45
CA TYR A 400 4.90 -25.48 18.17
C TYR A 400 4.83 -26.80 17.37
N ALA A 401 3.98 -27.76 17.77
CA ALA A 401 3.93 -29.10 17.18
C ALA A 401 3.75 -29.12 15.64
N GLY A 402 2.90 -28.26 15.09
CA GLY A 402 2.67 -28.14 13.65
C GLY A 402 3.89 -27.61 12.90
N GLN A 403 4.64 -26.68 13.50
CA GLN A 403 5.88 -26.16 12.94
C GLN A 403 7.06 -27.14 13.09
N ILE A 404 7.14 -27.82 14.24
CA ILE A 404 8.15 -28.85 14.50
C ILE A 404 7.98 -30.01 13.52
N ALA A 405 6.75 -30.42 13.17
CA ALA A 405 6.52 -31.46 12.16
C ALA A 405 7.25 -31.17 10.82
N VAL A 406 7.30 -29.90 10.41
CA VAL A 406 8.05 -29.45 9.22
C VAL A 406 9.55 -29.39 9.48
N PHE A 407 10.00 -28.56 10.45
CA PHE A 407 11.40 -28.14 10.54
C PHE A 407 12.26 -28.87 11.58
N GLY A 408 11.66 -29.63 12.49
CA GLY A 408 12.35 -30.30 13.59
C GLY A 408 12.59 -29.42 14.83
N PRO A 409 12.74 -30.03 16.02
CA PRO A 409 12.88 -29.31 17.29
C PRO A 409 14.17 -28.49 17.37
N ALA A 410 15.25 -28.92 16.70
CA ALA A 410 16.51 -28.15 16.64
C ALA A 410 16.37 -26.82 15.88
N PHE A 411 15.47 -26.75 14.89
CA PHE A 411 15.16 -25.47 14.22
C PHE A 411 14.26 -24.59 15.09
N GLN A 412 13.31 -25.18 15.83
CA GLN A 412 12.52 -24.47 16.82
C GLN A 412 13.39 -23.83 17.90
N GLU A 413 14.39 -24.55 18.42
CA GLU A 413 15.36 -24.01 19.37
C GLU A 413 16.16 -22.84 18.78
N LYS A 414 16.51 -22.91 17.48
CA LYS A 414 17.20 -21.82 16.78
C LYS A 414 16.33 -20.56 16.65
N LEU A 415 15.06 -20.71 16.24
CA LEU A 415 14.03 -19.64 16.25
C LEU A 415 13.91 -18.99 17.63
N GLN A 416 13.84 -19.79 18.68
CA GLN A 416 13.68 -19.35 20.07
C GLN A 416 14.90 -18.59 20.62
N ARG A 417 16.09 -18.76 20.03
CA ARG A 417 17.31 -18.00 20.37
C ARG A 417 17.43 -16.65 19.67
N GLN A 418 16.62 -16.37 18.64
CA GLN A 418 16.84 -15.19 17.78
C GLN A 418 16.63 -13.85 18.50
N LYS A 419 17.48 -12.87 18.19
CA LYS A 419 17.37 -11.46 18.59
C LYS A 419 16.98 -10.60 17.39
N TYR A 420 15.75 -10.09 17.35
CA TYR A 420 15.24 -9.34 16.19
C TYR A 420 14.74 -7.94 16.55
N LEU A 421 15.07 -6.97 15.70
CA LEU A 421 14.47 -5.64 15.69
C LEU A 421 13.29 -5.62 14.71
N LEU A 422 12.12 -5.17 15.18
CA LEU A 422 10.99 -4.79 14.35
C LEU A 422 10.82 -3.27 14.37
N VAL A 423 10.86 -2.64 13.20
CA VAL A 423 10.66 -1.20 13.05
C VAL A 423 9.28 -0.94 12.45
N GLY A 424 8.38 -0.37 13.26
CA GLY A 424 6.96 -0.19 12.96
C GLY A 424 6.08 -1.26 13.64
N ALA A 425 5.08 -0.80 14.38
CA ALA A 425 4.01 -1.60 15.00
C ALA A 425 2.63 -1.34 14.35
N GLY A 426 2.63 -0.72 13.17
CA GLY A 426 1.45 -0.53 12.31
C GLY A 426 0.92 -1.83 11.69
N ALA A 427 0.35 -1.76 10.49
CA ALA A 427 -0.39 -2.88 9.87
C ALA A 427 0.50 -4.13 9.70
N ILE A 428 1.59 -4.01 8.95
CA ILE A 428 2.56 -5.10 8.73
C ILE A 428 3.19 -5.50 10.08
N GLY A 429 3.46 -4.54 10.97
CA GLY A 429 4.06 -4.79 12.28
C GLY A 429 3.19 -5.68 13.19
N CYS A 430 1.87 -5.48 13.18
CA CYS A 430 0.91 -6.34 13.89
C CYS A 430 0.91 -7.78 13.34
N GLU A 431 0.93 -7.95 12.02
CA GLU A 431 0.93 -9.27 11.38
C GLU A 431 2.28 -10.00 11.52
N LEU A 432 3.40 -9.28 11.46
CA LEU A 432 4.73 -9.82 11.77
C LEU A 432 4.81 -10.25 13.24
N LEU A 433 4.35 -9.41 14.18
CA LEU A 433 4.32 -9.76 15.60
C LEU A 433 3.46 -10.98 15.91
N LYS A 434 2.28 -11.11 15.28
CA LYS A 434 1.45 -12.33 15.31
C LYS A 434 2.25 -13.54 14.84
N ASN A 435 2.87 -13.46 13.67
CA ASN A 435 3.66 -14.57 13.13
C ASN A 435 4.85 -14.91 14.05
N PHE A 436 5.60 -13.92 14.53
CA PHE A 436 6.71 -14.11 15.48
C PHE A 436 6.27 -14.84 16.75
N ALA A 437 5.08 -14.51 17.28
CA ALA A 437 4.47 -15.19 18.43
C ALA A 437 4.19 -16.67 18.17
N LEU A 438 3.65 -16.98 16.99
CA LEU A 438 3.23 -18.33 16.60
C LEU A 438 4.43 -19.21 16.25
N ILE A 439 5.40 -18.69 15.49
CA ILE A 439 6.65 -19.40 15.14
C ILE A 439 7.63 -19.48 16.32
N GLY A 440 7.40 -18.72 17.40
CA GLY A 440 8.25 -18.71 18.60
C GLY A 440 9.57 -17.95 18.46
N LEU A 441 9.62 -16.92 17.61
CA LEU A 441 10.83 -16.12 17.38
C LEU A 441 11.23 -15.39 18.67
N GLY A 442 12.43 -15.66 19.18
CA GLY A 442 12.93 -15.06 20.42
C GLY A 442 12.17 -15.45 21.70
N SER A 443 11.37 -16.53 21.69
CA SER A 443 10.60 -16.98 22.87
C SER A 443 11.39 -17.85 23.86
N GLY A 444 12.67 -18.14 23.58
CA GLY A 444 13.59 -18.88 24.44
C GLY A 444 14.66 -17.98 25.03
N GLU A 445 15.91 -18.13 24.60
CA GLU A 445 17.04 -17.29 25.06
C GLU A 445 17.18 -15.98 24.24
N GLY A 446 16.43 -15.84 23.14
CA GLY A 446 16.37 -14.65 22.30
C GLY A 446 15.49 -13.53 22.85
N HIS A 447 15.22 -12.53 22.00
CA HIS A 447 14.48 -11.32 22.37
C HIS A 447 13.95 -10.56 21.14
N ILE A 448 12.78 -9.93 21.24
CA ILE A 448 12.26 -9.01 20.22
C ILE A 448 12.32 -7.56 20.75
N THR A 449 12.89 -6.65 19.97
CA THR A 449 12.72 -5.20 20.20
C THR A 449 11.80 -4.65 19.14
N VAL A 450 10.67 -4.05 19.53
CA VAL A 450 9.77 -3.33 18.61
C VAL A 450 9.81 -1.84 18.89
N THR A 451 9.94 -1.01 17.86
CA THR A 451 9.83 0.45 18.00
C THR A 451 8.80 1.03 17.05
N ASP A 452 7.99 1.94 17.58
CA ASP A 452 7.01 2.75 16.85
C ASP A 452 6.73 4.00 17.70
N MET A 453 6.84 5.18 17.10
CA MET A 453 6.63 6.46 17.78
C MET A 453 5.14 6.86 17.85
N ASP A 454 4.28 6.19 17.10
CA ASP A 454 2.87 6.58 16.96
C ASP A 454 1.97 6.04 18.08
N PHE A 455 0.83 6.73 18.22
CA PHE A 455 -0.30 6.32 19.04
C PHE A 455 -1.40 5.70 18.18
N ILE A 456 -2.27 4.90 18.78
CA ILE A 456 -3.35 4.17 18.09
C ILE A 456 -4.52 5.12 17.77
N GLU A 457 -4.85 5.27 16.48
CA GLU A 457 -6.04 5.99 16.00
C GLU A 457 -7.26 5.04 15.85
N ARG A 458 -8.48 5.58 15.74
CA ARG A 458 -9.66 4.80 15.32
C ARG A 458 -9.46 4.16 13.94
N SER A 459 -8.83 4.89 13.01
CA SER A 459 -8.55 4.46 11.62
C SER A 459 -7.66 3.22 11.53
N ASN A 460 -6.95 2.89 12.61
CA ASN A 460 -5.95 1.82 12.64
C ASN A 460 -6.61 0.45 12.84
N LEU A 461 -7.69 0.40 13.63
CA LEU A 461 -8.29 -0.84 14.15
C LEU A 461 -8.74 -1.82 13.04
N ASN A 462 -9.22 -1.29 11.91
CA ASN A 462 -9.61 -2.06 10.71
C ASN A 462 -8.48 -2.93 10.11
N ARG A 463 -7.20 -2.69 10.40
CA ARG A 463 -6.09 -3.53 9.90
C ARG A 463 -4.94 -3.77 10.90
N GLN A 464 -5.01 -3.20 12.10
CA GLN A 464 -4.02 -3.35 13.16
C GLN A 464 -4.65 -4.17 14.30
N PHE A 465 -4.91 -5.45 14.00
CA PHE A 465 -5.83 -6.31 14.74
C PHE A 465 -5.38 -6.67 16.17
N LEU A 466 -4.16 -6.33 16.56
CA LEU A 466 -3.69 -6.42 17.96
C LEU A 466 -4.31 -5.35 18.85
N PHE A 467 -4.92 -4.31 18.27
CA PHE A 467 -5.53 -3.19 18.98
C PHE A 467 -7.05 -3.35 19.14
N ARG A 468 -7.63 -2.57 20.04
CA ARG A 468 -9.07 -2.52 20.33
C ARG A 468 -9.47 -1.07 20.63
N SER A 469 -10.77 -0.78 20.63
CA SER A 469 -11.30 0.58 20.85
C SER A 469 -10.85 1.21 22.19
N GLN A 470 -10.63 0.40 23.23
CA GLN A 470 -10.11 0.87 24.53
C GLN A 470 -8.60 1.18 24.55
N ASP A 471 -7.89 0.99 23.43
CA ASP A 471 -6.46 1.26 23.29
C ASP A 471 -6.14 2.48 22.41
N ILE A 472 -7.16 3.15 21.85
CA ILE A 472 -7.02 4.43 21.14
C ILE A 472 -6.31 5.45 22.06
N GLY A 473 -5.33 6.17 21.51
CA GLY A 473 -4.51 7.14 22.24
C GLY A 473 -3.38 6.54 23.10
N LYS A 474 -3.14 5.23 23.02
CA LYS A 474 -1.96 4.57 23.62
C LYS A 474 -0.89 4.28 22.56
N PRO A 475 0.39 4.09 22.91
CA PRO A 475 1.44 3.81 21.93
C PRO A 475 1.26 2.45 21.24
N LYS A 476 1.49 2.40 19.93
CA LYS A 476 1.32 1.17 19.12
C LYS A 476 2.23 0.02 19.61
N SER A 477 3.52 0.30 19.81
CA SER A 477 4.53 -0.69 20.16
C SER A 477 4.25 -1.37 21.52
N GLU A 478 3.87 -0.61 22.54
CA GLU A 478 3.55 -1.14 23.88
C GLU A 478 2.32 -2.05 23.88
N VAL A 479 1.24 -1.61 23.21
CA VAL A 479 -0.01 -2.37 23.13
C VAL A 479 0.17 -3.63 22.29
N ALA A 480 0.90 -3.55 21.17
CA ALA A 480 1.19 -4.70 20.32
C ALA A 480 2.02 -5.75 21.09
N ALA A 481 3.07 -5.30 21.79
CA ALA A 481 3.87 -6.18 22.65
C ALA A 481 3.04 -6.81 23.78
N ARG A 482 2.05 -6.11 24.35
CA ARG A 482 1.12 -6.68 25.35
C ARG A 482 0.24 -7.76 24.72
N ALA A 483 -0.47 -7.47 23.63
CA ALA A 483 -1.36 -8.41 22.96
C ALA A 483 -0.62 -9.70 22.53
N VAL A 484 0.61 -9.58 22.03
CA VAL A 484 1.45 -10.73 21.66
C VAL A 484 1.78 -11.63 22.84
N ARG A 485 2.08 -11.07 24.02
CA ARG A 485 2.35 -11.88 25.22
C ARG A 485 1.10 -12.60 25.73
N GLU A 486 -0.10 -12.14 25.38
CA GLU A 486 -1.37 -12.85 25.65
C GLU A 486 -1.64 -13.98 24.64
N MET A 487 -1.11 -13.89 23.41
CA MET A 487 -1.12 -14.98 22.40
C MET A 487 -0.05 -16.04 22.69
N ASN A 488 1.14 -15.60 23.11
CA ASN A 488 2.23 -16.49 23.53
C ASN A 488 3.00 -15.92 24.75
N PRO A 489 2.71 -16.42 25.97
CA PRO A 489 3.37 -16.00 27.21
C PRO A 489 4.89 -16.22 27.26
N GLN A 490 5.47 -16.99 26.33
CA GLN A 490 6.92 -17.17 26.22
C GLN A 490 7.62 -15.97 25.54
N MET A 491 6.89 -15.06 24.88
CA MET A 491 7.47 -13.99 24.07
C MET A 491 8.16 -12.91 24.91
N LYS A 492 9.47 -12.77 24.71
CA LYS A 492 10.29 -11.70 25.27
C LYS A 492 10.30 -10.52 24.32
N ILE A 493 9.69 -9.41 24.74
CA ILE A 493 9.53 -8.21 23.91
C ILE A 493 9.87 -6.97 24.73
N THR A 494 10.71 -6.09 24.20
CA THR A 494 10.84 -4.68 24.62
C THR A 494 10.13 -3.79 23.60
N ALA A 495 9.32 -2.85 24.07
CA ALA A 495 8.68 -1.83 23.23
C ALA A 495 9.35 -0.46 23.47
N HIS A 496 9.73 0.21 22.39
CA HIS A 496 10.26 1.58 22.40
C HIS A 496 9.31 2.53 21.66
N LEU A 497 9.42 3.83 21.98
CA LEU A 497 8.64 4.93 21.38
C LEU A 497 9.48 5.79 20.42
N ASN A 498 10.62 5.26 20.00
CA ASN A 498 11.61 6.01 19.24
C ASN A 498 11.28 5.92 17.74
N ARG A 499 11.38 7.04 17.02
CA ARG A 499 11.47 7.02 15.56
C ARG A 499 12.80 6.36 15.16
N MET A 500 12.86 5.77 13.96
CA MET A 500 14.07 5.14 13.42
C MET A 500 14.74 6.11 12.44
N ASP A 501 15.54 7.01 12.99
CA ASP A 501 16.24 8.10 12.30
C ASP A 501 17.57 8.44 13.03
N PRO A 502 18.42 9.35 12.51
CA PRO A 502 19.73 9.64 13.12
C PRO A 502 19.68 10.14 14.58
N ASP A 503 18.59 10.78 15.00
CA ASP A 503 18.44 11.28 16.38
C ASP A 503 18.28 10.13 17.39
N SER A 504 17.90 8.94 16.92
CA SER A 504 17.72 7.73 17.73
C SER A 504 19.00 6.90 17.94
N GLU A 505 20.14 7.30 17.38
CA GLU A 505 21.38 6.51 17.40
C GLU A 505 22.04 6.35 18.78
N GLU A 506 21.68 7.16 19.79
CA GLU A 506 22.09 6.89 21.17
C GLU A 506 21.47 5.60 21.73
N VAL A 507 20.31 5.18 21.20
CA VAL A 507 19.62 3.92 21.57
C VAL A 507 19.95 2.82 20.57
N TYR A 508 19.97 3.13 19.27
CA TYR A 508 20.23 2.18 18.18
C TYR A 508 21.65 2.32 17.61
N GLY A 509 22.62 2.41 18.53
CA GLY A 509 24.04 2.52 18.24
C GLY A 509 24.67 1.20 17.78
N TYR A 510 26.00 1.19 17.71
CA TYR A 510 26.78 0.06 17.19
C TYR A 510 26.50 -1.24 17.94
N ASP A 511 26.67 -1.23 19.26
CA ASP A 511 26.53 -2.38 20.15
C ASP A 511 25.11 -3.00 20.08
N PHE A 512 24.08 -2.15 19.92
CA PHE A 512 22.70 -2.60 19.76
C PHE A 512 22.51 -3.39 18.47
N PHE A 513 22.98 -2.87 17.33
CA PHE A 513 22.90 -3.60 16.06
C PHE A 513 23.83 -4.82 16.03
N GLU A 514 25.00 -4.78 16.67
CA GLU A 514 25.93 -5.92 16.74
C GLU A 514 25.29 -7.13 17.44
N ASP A 515 24.44 -6.93 18.46
CA ASP A 515 23.76 -8.00 19.19
C ASP A 515 22.53 -8.61 18.47
N LEU A 516 22.06 -8.03 17.37
CA LEU A 516 20.91 -8.57 16.60
C LEU A 516 21.30 -9.75 15.67
N ASP A 517 20.40 -10.73 15.53
CA ASP A 517 20.47 -11.74 14.45
C ASP A 517 19.87 -11.20 13.13
N GLY A 518 18.90 -10.28 13.20
CA GLY A 518 18.25 -9.71 12.02
C GLY A 518 17.25 -8.59 12.33
N VAL A 519 16.69 -8.01 11.27
CA VAL A 519 15.78 -6.86 11.28
C VAL A 519 14.57 -7.12 10.39
N ALA A 520 13.41 -6.63 10.80
CA ALA A 520 12.20 -6.56 9.97
C ALA A 520 11.64 -5.13 9.94
N ALA A 521 11.24 -4.67 8.76
CA ALA A 521 10.65 -3.36 8.52
C ALA A 521 9.15 -3.46 8.25
N ALA A 522 8.38 -2.63 8.94
CA ALA A 522 6.94 -2.47 8.81
C ALA A 522 6.57 -0.99 8.65
N LEU A 523 7.36 -0.30 7.82
CA LEU A 523 7.36 1.15 7.63
C LEU A 523 6.31 1.61 6.60
N ASP A 524 5.96 2.90 6.62
CA ASP A 524 4.99 3.53 5.71
C ASP A 524 5.62 4.53 4.71
N ASN A 525 6.83 5.02 5.01
CA ASN A 525 7.57 6.00 4.22
C ASN A 525 8.88 5.42 3.63
N VAL A 526 9.48 6.11 2.65
CA VAL A 526 10.72 5.66 1.98
C VAL A 526 11.98 6.09 2.76
N GLU A 527 11.95 7.25 3.42
CA GLU A 527 13.10 7.80 4.15
C GLU A 527 13.62 6.84 5.25
N ALA A 528 12.72 6.37 6.11
CA ALA A 528 13.05 5.42 7.18
C ALA A 528 13.52 4.06 6.64
N ARG A 529 13.05 3.62 5.46
CA ARG A 529 13.50 2.38 4.80
C ARG A 529 14.96 2.50 4.35
N VAL A 530 15.29 3.59 3.66
CA VAL A 530 16.65 3.87 3.18
C VAL A 530 17.62 4.03 4.36
N TYR A 531 17.20 4.69 5.45
CA TYR A 531 18.00 4.79 6.66
C TYR A 531 18.24 3.41 7.31
N LEU A 532 17.19 2.62 7.49
CA LEU A 532 17.27 1.29 8.11
C LEU A 532 18.09 0.29 7.28
N ASP A 533 17.93 0.28 5.95
CA ASP A 533 18.76 -0.47 5.01
C ASP A 533 20.24 -0.07 5.14
N GLY A 534 20.52 1.23 5.23
CA GLY A 534 21.86 1.77 5.52
C GLY A 534 22.47 1.20 6.80
N ARG A 535 21.71 1.14 7.91
CA ARG A 535 22.16 0.50 9.15
C ARG A 535 22.37 -1.01 8.98
N CYS A 536 21.45 -1.70 8.30
CA CYS A 536 21.56 -3.15 8.06
C CYS A 536 22.81 -3.50 7.22
N ILE A 537 23.13 -2.71 6.20
CA ILE A 537 24.38 -2.83 5.43
C ILE A 537 25.59 -2.58 6.34
N GLN A 538 25.61 -1.46 7.08
CA GLN A 538 26.71 -1.04 7.96
C GLN A 538 27.07 -2.11 9.00
N HIS A 539 26.06 -2.76 9.59
CA HIS A 539 26.23 -3.78 10.64
C HIS A 539 26.16 -5.23 10.11
N GLN A 540 26.05 -5.42 8.78
CA GLN A 540 25.91 -6.71 8.10
C GLN A 540 24.76 -7.58 8.68
N LYS A 541 23.60 -6.97 8.90
CA LYS A 541 22.40 -7.61 9.44
C LYS A 541 21.39 -7.92 8.33
N PRO A 542 20.77 -9.11 8.31
CA PRO A 542 19.66 -9.39 7.41
C PRO A 542 18.48 -8.46 7.65
N LEU A 543 17.83 -8.03 6.56
CA LEU A 543 16.63 -7.20 6.59
C LEU A 543 15.51 -7.87 5.79
N LEU A 544 14.34 -8.00 6.43
CA LEU A 544 13.07 -8.30 5.79
C LEU A 544 12.29 -6.99 5.60
N GLU A 545 11.97 -6.65 4.36
CA GLU A 545 11.25 -5.43 3.98
C GLU A 545 9.91 -5.80 3.33
N GLY A 546 8.87 -5.02 3.64
CA GLY A 546 7.50 -5.25 3.19
C GLY A 546 6.74 -3.96 2.94
N GLY A 547 6.05 -3.89 1.80
CA GLY A 547 5.24 -2.75 1.39
C GLY A 547 3.80 -3.13 1.07
N THR A 548 2.85 -2.22 1.33
CA THR A 548 1.43 -2.37 1.00
C THR A 548 0.86 -1.04 0.52
N GLN A 549 0.13 -1.05 -0.59
CA GLN A 549 -0.69 0.06 -1.07
C GLN A 549 -2.01 -0.52 -1.59
N GLY A 550 -3.04 -0.49 -0.75
CA GLY A 550 -4.32 -1.12 -1.02
C GLY A 550 -4.18 -2.64 -1.17
N THR A 551 -4.67 -3.19 -2.28
CA THR A 551 -4.50 -4.61 -2.64
C THR A 551 -3.11 -4.93 -3.17
N LYS A 552 -2.33 -3.92 -3.58
CA LYS A 552 -0.94 -4.06 -4.06
C LYS A 552 0.01 -4.24 -2.87
N GLY A 553 0.97 -5.15 -2.99
CA GLY A 553 1.94 -5.43 -1.94
C GLY A 553 3.25 -6.00 -2.49
N SER A 554 4.31 -5.90 -1.71
CA SER A 554 5.64 -6.41 -2.08
C SER A 554 6.45 -6.87 -0.87
N THR A 555 7.37 -7.81 -1.11
CA THR A 555 8.39 -8.23 -0.13
C THR A 555 9.78 -8.23 -0.75
N LEU A 556 10.77 -7.83 0.04
CA LEU A 556 12.19 -7.92 -0.29
C LEU A 556 12.94 -8.54 0.89
N VAL A 557 13.91 -9.41 0.59
CA VAL A 557 14.85 -9.96 1.57
C VAL A 557 16.27 -9.53 1.21
N VAL A 558 16.92 -8.80 2.11
CA VAL A 558 18.31 -8.36 1.98
C VAL A 558 19.19 -9.28 2.81
N VAL A 559 20.03 -10.08 2.13
CA VAL A 559 20.94 -11.05 2.76
C VAL A 559 22.39 -10.54 2.64
N PRO A 560 23.06 -10.21 3.76
CA PRO A 560 24.39 -9.62 3.76
C PRO A 560 25.41 -10.39 2.93
N LEU A 561 26.07 -9.65 2.02
CA LEU A 561 27.04 -10.11 1.03
C LEU A 561 26.51 -11.06 -0.05
N LEU A 562 25.22 -11.39 -0.07
CA LEU A 562 24.58 -12.32 -1.02
C LEU A 562 23.64 -11.62 -2.00
N THR A 563 22.72 -10.77 -1.53
CA THR A 563 21.77 -10.03 -2.38
C THR A 563 22.16 -8.56 -2.52
N GLU A 564 21.50 -7.86 -3.44
CA GLU A 564 21.36 -6.41 -3.42
C GLU A 564 20.55 -5.94 -2.19
N SER A 565 20.68 -4.65 -1.84
CA SER A 565 19.98 -4.00 -0.73
C SER A 565 18.72 -3.26 -1.18
N TYR A 566 17.97 -2.62 -0.28
CA TYR A 566 16.87 -1.73 -0.68
C TYR A 566 17.39 -0.51 -1.46
N GLY A 567 18.53 0.04 -1.05
CA GLY A 567 19.26 1.08 -1.79
C GLY A 567 18.78 2.51 -1.50
N PRO A 568 19.28 3.50 -2.26
CA PRO A 568 18.90 4.90 -2.09
C PRO A 568 17.48 5.17 -2.57
N ALA A 569 16.84 6.22 -2.04
CA ALA A 569 15.54 6.67 -2.51
C ALA A 569 15.55 6.96 -4.01
N THR A 570 14.81 6.16 -4.80
CA THR A 570 14.60 6.40 -6.22
C THR A 570 13.66 7.59 -6.40
N SER A 571 14.21 8.72 -6.85
CA SER A 571 13.50 9.99 -6.91
C SER A 571 12.49 10.04 -8.04
N ASN A 572 11.28 9.51 -7.82
CA ASN A 572 10.08 9.81 -8.60
C ASN A 572 9.57 11.25 -8.31
N SER A 573 10.48 12.22 -8.21
CA SER A 573 10.21 13.62 -7.83
C SER A 573 9.63 14.46 -8.96
N ASN A 574 8.77 13.85 -9.80
CA ASN A 574 8.05 14.52 -10.88
C ASN A 574 6.67 15.03 -10.43
N ASP A 575 6.15 14.57 -9.29
CA ASP A 575 4.84 14.95 -8.73
C ASP A 575 4.84 16.30 -7.98
N ALA A 576 5.96 17.04 -8.00
CA ALA A 576 6.07 18.36 -7.40
C ALA A 576 5.30 19.40 -8.24
N ILE A 577 4.12 19.81 -7.77
CA ILE A 577 3.28 20.81 -8.44
C ILE A 577 4.03 22.17 -8.49
N PRO A 578 4.23 22.79 -9.67
CA PRO A 578 4.94 24.08 -9.78
C PRO A 578 4.29 25.20 -8.96
N LEU A 579 5.11 26.11 -8.42
CA LEU A 579 4.61 27.15 -7.52
C LEU A 579 3.67 28.13 -8.24
N CYS A 580 3.93 28.45 -9.51
CA CYS A 580 3.02 29.24 -10.33
C CYS A 580 1.66 28.55 -10.56
N THR A 581 1.61 27.21 -10.63
CA THR A 581 0.36 26.43 -10.74
C THR A 581 -0.45 26.48 -9.45
N LEU A 582 0.19 26.36 -8.28
CA LEU A 582 -0.49 26.49 -6.99
C LEU A 582 -0.97 27.93 -6.73
N LYS A 583 -0.14 28.94 -6.99
CA LYS A 583 -0.44 30.36 -6.72
C LYS A 583 -1.47 30.98 -7.67
N ASN A 584 -1.38 30.71 -8.98
CA ASN A 584 -2.09 31.51 -9.99
C ASN A 584 -2.88 30.69 -11.03
N PHE A 585 -2.52 29.43 -11.28
CA PHE A 585 -3.07 28.65 -12.41
C PHE A 585 -3.51 27.21 -12.05
N PRO A 586 -4.33 27.00 -11.00
CA PRO A 586 -4.91 25.69 -10.71
C PRO A 586 -5.87 25.27 -11.83
N HIS A 587 -5.91 23.96 -12.08
CA HIS A 587 -6.78 23.34 -13.09
C HIS A 587 -7.22 21.92 -12.71
N HIS A 588 -6.89 21.47 -11.51
CA HIS A 588 -7.25 20.17 -10.95
C HIS A 588 -7.41 20.31 -9.43
N ILE A 589 -8.35 19.57 -8.83
CA ILE A 589 -8.72 19.70 -7.40
C ILE A 589 -7.54 19.43 -6.44
N LYS A 590 -6.57 18.60 -6.85
CA LYS A 590 -5.30 18.41 -6.12
C LYS A 590 -4.51 19.73 -5.92
N HIS A 591 -4.60 20.67 -6.86
CA HIS A 591 -3.82 21.92 -6.82
C HIS A 591 -4.45 22.92 -5.83
N THR A 592 -5.79 22.98 -5.76
CA THR A 592 -6.49 23.81 -4.78
C THR A 592 -6.44 23.21 -3.38
N LEU A 593 -6.43 21.87 -3.26
CA LEU A 593 -6.22 21.16 -1.99
C LEU A 593 -4.81 21.36 -1.42
N GLN A 594 -3.75 21.22 -2.24
CA GLN A 594 -2.39 21.52 -1.79
C GLN A 594 -2.24 23.01 -1.43
N TRP A 595 -2.76 23.93 -2.25
CA TRP A 595 -2.77 25.37 -1.90
C TRP A 595 -3.50 25.65 -0.58
N ALA A 596 -4.64 24.99 -0.31
CA ALA A 596 -5.39 25.17 0.93
C ALA A 596 -4.65 24.59 2.14
N ARG A 597 -3.91 23.50 1.95
CA ARG A 597 -2.98 22.94 2.95
C ARG A 597 -1.81 23.89 3.24
N ASP A 598 -1.27 24.55 2.22
CA ASP A 598 -0.21 25.56 2.33
C ASP A 598 -0.72 26.83 3.05
N GLN A 599 -1.95 27.27 2.78
CA GLN A 599 -2.61 28.34 3.54
C GLN A 599 -2.79 27.96 5.02
N PHE A 600 -3.18 26.72 5.32
CA PHE A 600 -3.31 26.24 6.70
C PHE A 600 -1.97 26.31 7.44
N GLU A 601 -0.89 25.77 6.86
CA GLU A 601 0.46 25.82 7.46
C GLU A 601 0.93 27.26 7.72
N GLY A 602 0.85 28.13 6.72
CA GLY A 602 1.32 29.51 6.82
C GLY A 602 0.57 30.32 7.89
N LEU A 603 -0.76 30.18 7.94
CA LEU A 603 -1.61 30.96 8.84
C LEU A 603 -1.64 30.41 10.27
N PHE A 604 -1.77 29.09 10.44
CA PHE A 604 -2.10 28.49 11.74
C PHE A 604 -0.93 27.77 12.43
N LYS A 605 0.18 27.52 11.73
CA LYS A 605 1.41 26.96 12.32
C LYS A 605 2.60 27.91 12.24
N GLN A 606 3.05 28.22 11.03
CA GLN A 606 4.31 28.94 10.81
C GLN A 606 4.28 30.36 11.36
N THR A 607 3.15 31.08 11.23
CA THR A 607 3.02 32.43 11.80
C THR A 607 3.09 32.41 13.34
N PRO A 608 2.29 31.59 14.07
CA PRO A 608 2.46 31.36 15.51
C PRO A 608 3.87 30.91 15.94
N GLU A 609 4.53 30.04 15.19
CA GLU A 609 5.91 29.60 15.46
C GLU A 609 6.90 30.77 15.35
N ASN A 610 6.84 31.53 14.27
CA ASN A 610 7.70 32.70 14.04
C ASN A 610 7.49 33.80 15.08
N VAL A 611 6.23 34.06 15.51
CA VAL A 611 5.95 34.98 16.63
C VAL A 611 6.57 34.45 17.93
N ASN A 612 6.37 33.18 18.26
CA ASN A 612 6.95 32.58 19.47
C ASN A 612 8.49 32.55 19.45
N LEU A 613 9.11 32.38 18.28
CA LEU A 613 10.55 32.50 18.11
C LEU A 613 11.03 33.94 18.28
N PHE A 614 10.35 34.93 17.68
CA PHE A 614 10.63 36.36 17.87
C PHE A 614 10.52 36.81 19.34
N LEU A 615 9.60 36.24 20.12
CA LEU A 615 9.45 36.54 21.54
C LEU A 615 10.53 35.87 22.42
N ARG A 616 11.10 34.74 21.97
CA ARG A 616 12.08 33.94 22.74
C ARG A 616 13.54 34.25 22.38
N ASP A 617 13.84 34.46 21.10
CA ASP A 617 15.18 34.71 20.59
C ASP A 617 15.35 36.19 20.21
N LEU A 618 16.30 36.85 20.85
CA LEU A 618 16.65 38.24 20.58
C LEU A 618 17.22 38.41 19.16
N GLN A 619 17.93 37.40 18.63
CA GLN A 619 18.58 37.41 17.31
C GLN A 619 17.67 37.01 16.15
N PHE A 620 16.40 36.62 16.40
CA PHE A 620 15.47 36.14 15.36
C PHE A 620 15.43 37.04 14.13
N VAL A 621 15.34 38.37 14.31
CA VAL A 621 15.26 39.33 13.20
C VAL A 621 16.52 39.28 12.33
N ASP A 622 17.71 39.29 12.93
CA ASP A 622 18.99 39.25 12.21
C ASP A 622 19.20 37.88 11.51
N GLN A 623 18.80 36.78 12.14
CA GLN A 623 18.83 35.44 11.54
C GLN A 623 17.88 35.33 10.35
N THR A 624 16.68 35.92 10.42
CA THR A 624 15.69 35.94 9.34
C THR A 624 16.14 36.80 8.17
N LEU A 625 16.73 37.98 8.42
CA LEU A 625 17.36 38.82 7.40
C LEU A 625 18.47 38.07 6.65
N GLY A 626 19.21 37.19 7.33
CA GLY A 626 20.25 36.33 6.75
C GLY A 626 19.78 35.30 5.73
N ARG A 627 18.46 35.11 5.52
CA ARG A 627 17.90 34.15 4.56
C ARG A 627 17.58 34.76 3.19
N GLY A 628 17.38 36.07 3.12
CA GLY A 628 17.09 36.82 1.90
C GLY A 628 15.89 37.77 2.05
N ASP A 629 15.97 38.92 1.38
CA ASP A 629 15.07 40.06 1.60
C ASP A 629 13.58 39.70 1.43
N ALA A 630 13.23 38.88 0.42
CA ALA A 630 11.85 38.49 0.13
C ALA A 630 11.24 37.55 1.20
N GLU A 631 12.00 36.56 1.69
CA GLU A 631 11.56 35.69 2.79
C GLU A 631 11.43 36.52 4.08
N ALA A 632 12.44 37.36 4.36
CA ALA A 632 12.45 38.21 5.54
C ALA A 632 11.29 39.22 5.55
N LEU A 633 10.95 39.82 4.40
CA LEU A 633 9.81 40.74 4.27
C LEU A 633 8.48 40.03 4.55
N HIS A 634 8.33 38.77 4.12
CA HIS A 634 7.14 37.97 4.39
C HIS A 634 7.03 37.57 5.88
N VAL A 635 8.10 36.99 6.45
CA VAL A 635 8.12 36.49 7.83
C VAL A 635 8.01 37.64 8.84
N LEU A 636 8.79 38.71 8.69
CA LEU A 636 8.76 39.84 9.61
C LEU A 636 7.47 40.66 9.46
N GLY A 637 6.89 40.72 8.25
CA GLY A 637 5.55 41.28 8.04
C GLY A 637 4.49 40.52 8.83
N ALA A 638 4.41 39.19 8.67
CA ALA A 638 3.44 38.35 9.38
C ALA A 638 3.60 38.42 10.91
N VAL A 639 4.84 38.51 11.43
CA VAL A 639 5.09 38.72 12.87
C VAL A 639 4.62 40.10 13.33
N SER A 640 4.87 41.18 12.57
CA SER A 640 4.39 42.53 12.93
C SER A 640 2.86 42.60 12.96
N ASP A 641 2.22 42.12 11.90
CA ASP A 641 0.75 42.07 11.77
C ASP A 641 0.09 41.29 12.92
N SER A 642 0.68 40.17 13.34
CA SER A 642 0.11 39.30 14.39
C SER A 642 0.26 39.85 15.81
N LEU A 643 1.15 40.85 16.01
CA LEU A 643 1.40 41.48 17.30
C LEU A 643 0.64 42.80 17.49
N GLU A 644 0.25 43.47 16.40
CA GLU A 644 -0.56 44.70 16.46
C GLU A 644 -2.06 44.37 16.46
N GLY A 645 -2.84 45.07 17.31
CA GLY A 645 -4.29 44.87 17.41
C GLY A 645 -5.05 45.37 16.18
N MET A 646 -6.17 44.74 15.84
CA MET A 646 -7.00 45.13 14.68
C MET A 646 -7.45 46.61 14.71
N THR A 647 -7.66 47.19 15.89
CA THR A 647 -8.00 48.62 16.05
C THR A 647 -6.85 49.58 15.71
N SER A 648 -5.61 49.07 15.63
CA SER A 648 -4.40 49.82 15.27
C SER A 648 -3.93 49.57 13.83
N GLY A 649 -4.59 48.66 13.10
CA GLY A 649 -4.23 48.29 11.73
C GLY A 649 -3.52 46.93 11.58
N GLY A 650 -3.25 46.23 12.68
CA GLY A 650 -2.74 44.85 12.66
C GLY A 650 -3.85 43.81 12.55
N GLN A 651 -3.55 42.56 12.93
CA GLN A 651 -4.45 41.42 12.82
C GLN A 651 -4.74 40.72 14.16
N SER A 652 -4.15 41.15 15.28
CA SER A 652 -4.39 40.52 16.59
C SER A 652 -5.85 40.75 17.08
N PRO A 653 -6.65 39.67 17.29
CA PRO A 653 -8.05 39.76 17.72
C PRO A 653 -8.19 39.94 19.23
N ALA A 654 -9.21 40.66 19.69
CA ALA A 654 -9.52 40.81 21.11
C ALA A 654 -10.63 39.84 21.59
N ASN A 655 -11.43 39.33 20.68
CA ASN A 655 -12.58 38.45 20.94
C ASN A 655 -12.95 37.63 19.68
N PHE A 656 -13.91 36.71 19.79
CA PHE A 656 -14.28 35.83 18.66
C PHE A 656 -15.00 36.54 17.50
N GLU A 657 -15.67 37.67 17.73
CA GLU A 657 -16.24 38.46 16.63
C GLU A 657 -15.13 39.03 15.73
N ASP A 658 -13.97 39.38 16.30
CA ASP A 658 -12.79 39.81 15.55
C ASP A 658 -12.23 38.66 14.69
N CYS A 659 -12.24 37.42 15.21
CA CYS A 659 -11.90 36.23 14.43
C CYS A 659 -12.86 36.02 13.24
N VAL A 660 -14.17 36.29 13.41
CA VAL A 660 -15.17 36.24 12.33
C VAL A 660 -14.98 37.38 11.33
N ARG A 661 -14.69 38.61 11.79
CA ARG A 661 -14.32 39.76 10.93
C ARG A 661 -13.10 39.44 10.08
N TRP A 662 -12.04 38.92 10.71
CA TRP A 662 -10.83 38.48 10.02
C TRP A 662 -11.13 37.41 8.97
N ALA A 663 -11.86 36.35 9.33
CA ALA A 663 -12.21 35.27 8.40
C ALA A 663 -13.01 35.77 7.19
N ARG A 664 -13.97 36.69 7.41
CA ARG A 664 -14.75 37.32 6.32
C ARG A 664 -13.90 38.19 5.42
N CYS A 665 -12.98 39.00 5.96
CA CYS A 665 -12.07 39.82 5.16
C CYS A 665 -11.01 38.98 4.42
N LYS A 666 -10.53 37.89 5.04
CA LYS A 666 -9.62 36.92 4.42
C LYS A 666 -10.28 36.18 3.26
N TRP A 667 -11.57 35.84 3.39
CA TRP A 667 -12.38 35.32 2.29
C TRP A 667 -12.42 36.29 1.10
N GLU A 668 -12.70 37.58 1.33
CA GLU A 668 -12.74 38.58 0.24
C GLU A 668 -11.39 38.70 -0.46
N SER A 669 -10.30 38.68 0.32
CA SER A 669 -8.93 38.72 -0.22
C SER A 669 -8.70 37.57 -1.22
N LEU A 670 -8.87 36.33 -0.76
CA LEU A 670 -8.45 35.14 -1.52
C LEU A 670 -9.36 34.79 -2.69
N TYR A 671 -10.67 35.04 -2.57
CA TYR A 671 -11.68 34.53 -3.52
C TYR A 671 -12.34 35.63 -4.37
N ASN A 672 -12.11 36.91 -4.05
CA ASN A 672 -12.51 38.04 -4.89
C ASN A 672 -11.31 38.92 -5.29
N ASN A 673 -10.64 39.56 -4.32
CA ASN A 673 -9.66 40.62 -4.60
C ASN A 673 -8.43 40.12 -5.38
N ASP A 674 -7.84 39.01 -4.94
CA ASP A 674 -6.67 38.39 -5.59
C ASP A 674 -7.02 37.92 -7.01
N ILE A 675 -8.27 37.52 -7.25
CA ILE A 675 -8.78 37.13 -8.58
C ILE A 675 -9.05 38.37 -9.46
N CYS A 676 -9.64 39.43 -8.92
CA CYS A 676 -9.75 40.72 -9.59
C CYS A 676 -8.38 41.30 -9.97
N GLN A 677 -7.37 41.14 -9.12
CA GLN A 677 -5.98 41.52 -9.40
C GLN A 677 -5.37 40.63 -10.50
N LEU A 678 -5.61 39.33 -10.47
CA LEU A 678 -5.12 38.38 -11.48
C LEU A 678 -5.73 38.66 -12.86
N LEU A 679 -7.02 38.97 -12.94
CA LEU A 679 -7.72 39.35 -14.18
C LEU A 679 -7.33 40.74 -14.68
N HIS A 680 -6.92 41.66 -13.79
CA HIS A 680 -6.34 42.95 -14.18
C HIS A 680 -4.93 42.81 -14.77
N CYS A 681 -4.11 41.90 -14.21
CA CYS A 681 -2.81 41.55 -14.77
C CYS A 681 -2.92 40.74 -16.07
N PHE A 682 -3.93 39.86 -16.19
CA PHE A 682 -4.15 39.01 -17.37
C PHE A 682 -5.64 39.00 -17.80
N PRO A 683 -6.08 39.96 -18.62
CA PRO A 683 -7.48 40.07 -19.06
C PRO A 683 -8.05 38.79 -19.69
N PRO A 684 -9.36 38.47 -19.52
CA PRO A 684 -9.98 37.26 -20.09
C PRO A 684 -9.79 37.07 -21.61
N ASN A 685 -9.66 38.17 -22.35
CA ASN A 685 -9.46 38.20 -23.80
C ASN A 685 -7.99 38.35 -24.23
N GLN A 686 -7.03 38.21 -23.33
CA GLN A 686 -5.61 38.38 -23.64
C GLN A 686 -5.10 37.30 -24.61
N VAL A 687 -4.26 37.73 -25.55
CA VAL A 687 -3.47 36.86 -26.41
C VAL A 687 -1.98 36.90 -26.04
N THR A 688 -1.29 35.79 -26.29
CA THR A 688 0.16 35.65 -26.18
C THR A 688 0.86 36.38 -27.34
N PRO A 689 2.18 36.62 -27.27
CA PRO A 689 2.96 37.10 -28.42
C PRO A 689 2.92 36.19 -29.66
N THR A 690 2.48 34.94 -29.52
CA THR A 690 2.27 33.97 -30.61
C THR A 690 0.84 33.98 -31.18
N GLY A 691 -0.05 34.86 -30.69
CA GLY A 691 -1.43 34.99 -31.17
C GLY A 691 -2.42 33.96 -30.62
N LEU A 692 -2.02 33.13 -29.66
CA LEU A 692 -2.90 32.19 -28.96
C LEU A 692 -3.59 32.88 -27.78
N GLN A 693 -4.79 32.43 -27.38
CA GLN A 693 -5.44 32.91 -26.16
C GLN A 693 -4.65 32.47 -24.91
N PHE A 694 -4.42 33.41 -23.98
CA PHE A 694 -3.64 33.17 -22.76
C PHE A 694 -4.31 32.16 -21.81
N TRP A 695 -5.63 32.23 -21.69
CA TRP A 695 -6.45 31.35 -20.87
C TRP A 695 -6.87 30.09 -21.65
N THR A 696 -5.91 29.22 -21.94
CA THR A 696 -6.15 27.94 -22.64
C THR A 696 -5.41 26.77 -21.99
N GLY A 697 -5.89 25.55 -22.23
CA GLY A 697 -5.31 24.32 -21.69
C GLY A 697 -5.31 24.29 -20.16
N SER A 698 -4.13 24.20 -19.55
CA SER A 698 -3.93 24.22 -18.09
C SER A 698 -4.15 25.58 -17.42
N LYS A 699 -4.44 26.64 -18.19
CA LYS A 699 -4.78 27.98 -17.66
C LYS A 699 -6.27 28.25 -17.82
N ARG A 700 -7.06 27.81 -16.84
CA ARG A 700 -8.50 28.13 -16.75
C ARG A 700 -8.68 29.59 -16.36
N CYS A 701 -9.54 30.33 -17.06
CA CYS A 701 -9.83 31.73 -16.76
C CYS A 701 -10.68 31.81 -15.48
N PRO A 702 -10.24 32.50 -14.42
CA PRO A 702 -11.00 32.54 -13.18
C PRO A 702 -12.09 33.62 -13.19
N HIS A 703 -13.00 33.54 -12.23
CA HIS A 703 -13.98 34.59 -11.91
C HIS A 703 -14.00 34.87 -10.40
N PRO A 704 -14.22 36.14 -9.98
CA PRO A 704 -14.25 36.52 -8.58
C PRO A 704 -15.61 36.18 -7.94
N LEU A 705 -15.60 35.51 -6.77
CA LEU A 705 -16.83 35.13 -6.07
C LEU A 705 -17.40 36.31 -5.28
N THR A 706 -18.72 36.29 -5.08
CA THR A 706 -19.42 37.19 -4.14
C THR A 706 -19.81 36.40 -2.90
N PHE A 707 -19.51 36.91 -1.70
CA PHE A 707 -19.86 36.21 -0.47
C PHE A 707 -21.38 36.10 -0.30
N ASP A 708 -21.82 34.92 0.15
CA ASP A 708 -23.22 34.63 0.43
C ASP A 708 -23.28 33.78 1.70
N PRO A 709 -23.90 34.24 2.79
CA PRO A 709 -24.06 33.45 4.01
C PRO A 709 -25.04 32.27 3.87
N ASN A 710 -25.69 32.08 2.71
CA ASN A 710 -26.57 30.94 2.45
C ASN A 710 -25.87 29.79 1.72
N ASN A 711 -24.75 30.05 1.04
CA ASN A 711 -23.87 29.03 0.50
C ASN A 711 -23.13 28.30 1.64
N VAL A 712 -23.25 26.96 1.66
CA VAL A 712 -22.70 26.10 2.72
C VAL A 712 -21.17 26.15 2.76
N THR A 713 -20.50 26.18 1.61
CA THR A 713 -19.03 26.28 1.50
C THR A 713 -18.53 27.64 1.99
N HIS A 714 -19.25 28.72 1.64
CA HIS A 714 -18.93 30.08 2.07
C HIS A 714 -18.98 30.21 3.61
N MET A 715 -20.05 29.70 4.23
CA MET A 715 -20.18 29.68 5.69
C MET A 715 -19.20 28.70 6.35
N GLY A 716 -18.99 27.52 5.77
CA GLY A 716 -18.05 26.52 6.28
C GLY A 716 -16.63 27.05 6.40
N TYR A 717 -16.16 27.80 5.39
CA TYR A 717 -14.88 28.51 5.44
C TYR A 717 -14.81 29.48 6.62
N VAL A 718 -15.81 30.36 6.78
CA VAL A 718 -15.80 31.37 7.85
C VAL A 718 -15.84 30.70 9.23
N VAL A 719 -16.67 29.68 9.42
CA VAL A 719 -16.75 28.93 10.68
C VAL A 719 -15.39 28.29 11.01
N ALA A 720 -14.79 27.55 10.09
CA ALA A 720 -13.52 26.88 10.33
C ALA A 720 -12.36 27.89 10.52
N ALA A 721 -12.23 28.86 9.62
CA ALA A 721 -11.17 29.88 9.67
C ALA A 721 -11.24 30.73 10.95
N ALA A 722 -12.44 31.15 11.38
CA ALA A 722 -12.60 31.92 12.63
C ALA A 722 -12.28 31.08 13.87
N ASN A 723 -12.66 29.80 13.90
CA ASN A 723 -12.32 28.90 15.01
C ASN A 723 -10.81 28.62 15.10
N LEU A 724 -10.14 28.39 13.98
CA LEU A 724 -8.68 28.19 13.94
C LEU A 724 -7.93 29.48 14.30
N TYR A 725 -8.39 30.64 13.81
CA TYR A 725 -7.80 31.93 14.18
C TYR A 725 -8.04 32.27 15.66
N GLY A 726 -9.17 31.87 16.24
CA GLY A 726 -9.39 31.96 17.68
C GLY A 726 -8.39 31.11 18.47
N GLN A 727 -8.22 29.83 18.08
CA GLN A 727 -7.32 28.88 18.73
C GLN A 727 -5.86 29.38 18.80
N ILE A 728 -5.30 29.95 17.72
CA ILE A 728 -3.89 30.40 17.74
C ILE A 728 -3.61 31.57 18.70
N TYR A 729 -4.64 32.34 19.09
CA TYR A 729 -4.57 33.38 20.13
C TYR A 729 -5.17 32.95 21.48
N GLY A 730 -5.63 31.70 21.63
CA GLY A 730 -6.25 31.18 22.85
C GLY A 730 -7.69 31.67 23.11
N ILE A 731 -8.37 32.19 22.08
CA ILE A 731 -9.76 32.68 22.15
C ILE A 731 -10.72 31.50 21.92
N PRO A 732 -11.68 31.22 22.83
CA PRO A 732 -12.71 30.20 22.61
C PRO A 732 -13.61 30.52 21.42
N GLY A 733 -13.76 29.56 20.50
CA GLY A 733 -14.67 29.64 19.36
C GLY A 733 -16.00 28.94 19.57
N THR A 734 -16.83 28.88 18.52
CA THR A 734 -18.14 28.22 18.52
C THR A 734 -18.50 27.62 17.16
N ARG A 735 -19.34 26.57 17.17
CA ARG A 735 -19.98 25.97 15.98
C ARG A 735 -21.40 26.54 15.70
N ASP A 736 -21.85 27.56 16.43
CA ASP A 736 -23.16 28.20 16.18
C ASP A 736 -23.12 29.10 14.92
N VAL A 737 -23.62 28.53 13.82
CA VAL A 737 -23.72 29.19 12.50
C VAL A 737 -24.66 30.40 12.53
N ASN A 738 -25.68 30.44 13.40
CA ASN A 738 -26.61 31.57 13.50
C ASN A 738 -25.99 32.75 14.23
N TYR A 739 -25.26 32.49 15.31
CA TYR A 739 -24.45 33.51 15.99
C TYR A 739 -23.40 34.11 15.06
N ILE A 740 -22.66 33.26 14.32
CA ILE A 740 -21.66 33.71 13.33
C ILE A 740 -22.31 34.51 12.19
N ARG A 741 -23.49 34.10 11.70
CA ARG A 741 -24.27 34.88 10.71
C ARG A 741 -24.65 36.27 11.22
N GLY A 742 -25.11 36.38 12.47
CA GLY A 742 -25.44 37.67 13.07
C GLY A 742 -24.25 38.63 13.19
N ILE A 743 -23.04 38.10 13.41
CA ILE A 743 -21.81 38.91 13.34
C ILE A 743 -21.54 39.35 11.89
N LEU A 744 -21.64 38.44 10.93
CA LEU A 744 -21.37 38.69 9.50
C LEU A 744 -22.20 39.83 8.91
N GLU A 745 -23.46 39.98 9.33
CA GLU A 745 -24.34 41.10 8.92
C GLU A 745 -23.80 42.49 9.33
N THR A 746 -22.84 42.56 10.27
CA THR A 746 -22.20 43.80 10.74
C THR A 746 -20.80 44.05 10.15
N VAL A 747 -20.24 43.12 9.37
CA VAL A 747 -18.85 43.21 8.91
C VAL A 747 -18.74 44.14 7.69
N SER A 748 -18.13 45.32 7.90
CA SER A 748 -17.73 46.21 6.82
C SER A 748 -16.49 45.67 6.12
N VAL A 749 -16.63 45.30 4.84
CA VAL A 749 -15.53 44.80 4.00
C VAL A 749 -14.87 45.98 3.26
N PRO A 750 -13.54 46.15 3.31
CA PRO A 750 -12.87 47.24 2.61
C PRO A 750 -13.03 47.17 1.08
N PRO A 751 -13.27 48.28 0.38
CA PRO A 751 -13.35 48.30 -1.08
C PRO A 751 -11.97 48.05 -1.70
N PHE A 752 -11.90 47.16 -2.69
CA PHE A 752 -10.67 46.84 -3.41
C PHE A 752 -10.56 47.59 -4.75
N THR A 753 -9.33 47.85 -5.18
CA THR A 753 -8.99 48.34 -6.53
C THR A 753 -7.68 47.68 -6.97
N PRO A 754 -7.63 47.00 -8.14
CA PRO A 754 -6.39 46.37 -8.62
C PRO A 754 -5.22 47.35 -8.79
N ASN A 755 -4.04 46.94 -8.36
CA ASN A 755 -2.81 47.69 -8.52
C ASN A 755 -2.15 47.40 -9.87
N SER A 756 -2.06 48.41 -10.75
CA SER A 756 -1.39 48.34 -12.06
C SER A 756 0.14 48.27 -11.98
N SER A 757 0.77 48.47 -10.82
CA SER A 757 2.21 48.28 -10.64
C SER A 757 2.59 46.85 -10.27
N LEU A 758 1.62 45.99 -9.97
CA LEU A 758 1.87 44.59 -9.61
C LEU A 758 2.17 43.75 -10.86
N ARG A 759 3.22 42.93 -10.80
CA ARG A 759 3.48 41.88 -11.79
C ARG A 759 3.26 40.52 -11.15
N ILE A 760 2.55 39.66 -11.85
CA ILE A 760 2.35 38.26 -11.46
C ILE A 760 3.22 37.40 -12.37
N HIS A 761 4.11 36.62 -11.76
CA HIS A 761 5.09 35.81 -12.47
C HIS A 761 4.43 34.58 -13.13
N LEU A 762 4.84 34.26 -14.35
CA LEU A 762 4.31 33.15 -15.14
C LEU A 762 5.12 31.86 -14.95
N THR A 763 6.39 31.98 -14.56
CA THR A 763 7.28 30.86 -14.27
C THR A 763 8.03 31.09 -12.96
N ASP A 764 8.38 30.00 -12.27
CA ASP A 764 9.08 30.06 -10.98
C ASP A 764 10.49 30.70 -11.11
N ALA A 765 11.07 30.70 -12.32
CA ALA A 765 12.33 31.37 -12.65
C ALA A 765 12.23 32.90 -12.73
N GLU A 766 11.04 33.46 -12.95
CA GLU A 766 10.82 34.92 -13.00
C GLU A 766 10.76 35.56 -11.61
N MET A 767 10.66 34.77 -10.54
CA MET A 767 10.43 35.24 -9.16
C MET A 767 11.69 35.77 -8.44
N GLN A 768 12.82 35.91 -9.14
CA GLN A 768 14.13 36.22 -8.54
C GLN A 768 14.69 37.62 -8.87
N ASP A 769 13.90 38.69 -8.74
CA ASP A 769 14.45 40.05 -8.52
C ASP A 769 13.40 41.09 -8.10
N ASN A 770 13.74 42.00 -7.16
CA ASN A 770 12.96 43.22 -6.87
C ASN A 770 13.72 44.22 -5.95
N GLU A 771 14.04 45.41 -6.44
CA GLU A 771 14.73 46.44 -5.63
C GLU A 771 13.85 47.11 -4.56
N ASN A 772 12.52 47.08 -4.71
CA ASN A 772 11.57 47.83 -3.88
C ASN A 772 11.33 47.25 -2.47
N GLU A 773 11.86 46.05 -2.19
CA GLU A 773 11.57 45.30 -0.97
C GLU A 773 12.37 45.81 0.25
N LYS A 774 13.63 46.24 0.02
CA LYS A 774 14.57 46.71 1.07
C LYS A 774 14.05 47.89 1.88
N SER A 775 13.33 48.82 1.23
CA SER A 775 12.76 50.00 1.89
C SER A 775 11.72 49.62 2.95
N ARG A 776 10.83 48.66 2.61
CA ARG A 776 9.79 48.14 3.51
C ARG A 776 10.37 47.27 4.62
N LEU A 777 11.47 46.57 4.34
CA LEU A 777 12.16 45.70 5.27
C LEU A 777 12.81 46.49 6.43
N GLU A 778 13.44 47.63 6.16
CA GLU A 778 13.95 48.53 7.20
C GLU A 778 12.82 49.21 8.01
N GLU A 779 11.65 49.48 7.41
CA GLU A 779 10.48 49.98 8.16
C GLU A 779 9.97 48.94 9.18
N LEU A 780 9.80 47.68 8.75
CA LEU A 780 9.37 46.58 9.62
C LEU A 780 10.37 46.30 10.74
N LYS A 781 11.67 46.31 10.42
CA LYS A 781 12.77 46.22 11.39
C LYS A 781 12.71 47.36 12.43
N GLY A 782 12.38 48.58 12.00
CA GLY A 782 12.13 49.72 12.89
C GLY A 782 10.97 49.50 13.86
N LYS A 783 9.85 48.90 13.40
CA LYS A 783 8.70 48.56 14.26
C LYS A 783 9.04 47.45 15.25
N LEU A 784 9.59 46.33 14.76
CA LEU A 784 9.92 45.14 15.55
C LEU A 784 11.06 45.36 16.55
N ALA A 785 11.89 46.39 16.36
CA ALA A 785 12.91 46.80 17.33
C ALA A 785 12.34 47.43 18.61
N SER A 786 11.04 47.78 18.67
CA SER A 786 10.45 48.41 19.86
C SER A 786 10.35 47.42 21.04
N PRO A 787 10.95 47.73 22.21
CA PRO A 787 10.85 46.88 23.39
C PRO A 787 9.42 46.71 23.91
N SER A 788 8.51 47.65 23.60
CA SER A 788 7.12 47.59 24.05
C SER A 788 6.39 46.38 23.47
N LEU A 789 6.53 46.09 22.16
CA LEU A 789 5.84 44.98 21.49
C LEU A 789 6.16 43.64 22.16
N ARG A 790 7.44 43.34 22.40
CA ARG A 790 7.87 42.11 23.09
C ARG A 790 7.35 42.02 24.54
N SER A 791 7.05 43.14 25.20
CA SER A 791 6.56 43.17 26.59
C SER A 791 5.04 43.06 26.74
N SER A 792 4.27 43.40 25.71
CA SER A 792 2.80 43.31 25.70
C SER A 792 2.25 42.10 24.95
N ALA A 793 3.07 41.42 24.16
CA ALA A 793 2.68 40.26 23.38
C ALA A 793 2.35 39.03 24.25
N MET A 794 1.29 38.31 23.87
CA MET A 794 1.04 36.96 24.39
C MET A 794 1.71 35.90 23.51
N ARG A 795 2.04 34.76 24.11
CA ARG A 795 2.48 33.57 23.38
C ARG A 795 1.32 33.03 22.53
N MET A 796 1.58 32.75 21.25
CA MET A 796 0.60 32.12 20.36
C MET A 796 0.65 30.58 20.46
N TYR A 797 -0.37 29.91 19.97
CA TYR A 797 -0.51 28.45 19.97
C TYR A 797 -0.45 27.93 18.53
N PRO A 798 0.69 27.40 18.04
CA PRO A 798 0.75 26.76 16.72
C PRO A 798 -0.16 25.53 16.68
N ILE A 799 -0.80 25.31 15.53
CA ILE A 799 -1.68 24.17 15.29
C ILE A 799 -0.99 23.17 14.35
N ASP A 800 -0.62 22.01 14.89
CA ASP A 800 -0.19 20.87 14.08
C ASP A 800 -1.39 20.23 13.36
N PHE A 801 -1.23 19.94 12.07
CA PHE A 801 -2.28 19.39 11.23
C PHE A 801 -2.55 17.91 11.53
N GLU A 802 -3.55 17.64 12.36
CA GLU A 802 -4.22 16.33 12.42
C GLU A 802 -5.36 16.23 11.40
N LYS A 803 -5.38 15.13 10.63
CA LYS A 803 -6.37 14.77 9.60
C LYS A 803 -7.50 13.88 10.13
N ASP A 804 -7.28 13.15 11.21
CA ASP A 804 -8.15 12.06 11.71
C ASP A 804 -8.94 12.41 12.99
N ASP A 805 -8.97 13.69 13.39
CA ASP A 805 -9.97 14.24 14.32
C ASP A 805 -10.87 15.25 13.59
N ASP A 806 -12.08 14.85 13.21
CA ASP A 806 -13.02 15.69 12.47
C ASP A 806 -13.64 16.82 13.33
N ARG A 807 -13.19 17.00 14.59
CA ARG A 807 -13.67 18.04 15.53
C ARG A 807 -12.80 19.29 15.53
N ASN A 808 -11.53 19.20 15.10
CA ASN A 808 -10.51 20.24 15.20
C ASN A 808 -10.61 21.38 14.18
N PHE A 809 -11.54 21.30 13.22
CA PHE A 809 -11.74 22.21 12.09
C PHE A 809 -10.66 22.21 10.99
N HIS A 810 -9.65 21.34 11.05
CA HIS A 810 -8.56 21.31 10.06
C HIS A 810 -9.05 20.92 8.67
N MET A 811 -9.75 19.78 8.58
CA MET A 811 -10.35 19.34 7.32
C MET A 811 -11.54 20.22 6.91
N ASP A 812 -12.35 20.69 7.87
CA ASP A 812 -13.41 21.69 7.62
C ASP A 812 -12.85 22.90 6.85
N TYR A 813 -11.72 23.45 7.30
CA TYR A 813 -11.04 24.57 6.65
C TYR A 813 -10.51 24.19 5.27
N ILE A 814 -9.74 23.10 5.14
CA ILE A 814 -9.06 22.78 3.87
C ILE A 814 -10.07 22.41 2.77
N VAL A 815 -11.14 21.69 3.09
CA VAL A 815 -12.23 21.37 2.15
C VAL A 815 -12.89 22.66 1.66
N ALA A 816 -13.34 23.52 2.57
CA ALA A 816 -14.02 24.76 2.20
C ALA A 816 -13.09 25.71 1.43
N ALA A 817 -11.86 25.88 1.89
CA ALA A 817 -10.86 26.76 1.27
C ALA A 817 -10.45 26.28 -0.13
N SER A 818 -10.32 24.96 -0.32
CA SER A 818 -10.07 24.36 -1.64
C SER A 818 -11.28 24.51 -2.56
N ASN A 819 -12.48 24.18 -2.11
CA ASN A 819 -13.67 24.18 -2.96
C ASN A 819 -14.10 25.59 -3.40
N LEU A 820 -13.90 26.61 -2.56
CA LEU A 820 -14.01 28.02 -2.97
C LEU A 820 -13.04 28.37 -4.11
N ARG A 821 -11.78 27.92 -4.00
CA ARG A 821 -10.78 28.12 -5.05
C ARG A 821 -11.02 27.24 -6.28
N ALA A 822 -11.71 26.12 -6.12
CA ALA A 822 -12.15 25.29 -7.23
C ALA A 822 -13.26 26.02 -8.02
N GLU A 823 -14.25 26.57 -7.32
CA GLU A 823 -15.32 27.40 -7.87
C GLU A 823 -14.78 28.62 -8.63
N ASN A 824 -13.79 29.34 -8.09
CA ASN A 824 -13.10 30.45 -8.79
C ASN A 824 -12.57 30.10 -10.19
N TYR A 825 -12.21 28.83 -10.46
CA TYR A 825 -11.59 28.38 -11.71
C TYR A 825 -12.44 27.30 -12.44
N ASP A 826 -13.73 27.19 -12.08
CA ASP A 826 -14.70 26.20 -12.58
C ASP A 826 -14.26 24.73 -12.45
N ILE A 827 -13.40 24.42 -11.46
CA ILE A 827 -12.88 23.07 -11.18
C ILE A 827 -13.93 22.30 -10.36
N PRO A 828 -14.21 21.02 -10.66
CA PRO A 828 -15.08 20.19 -9.83
C PRO A 828 -14.59 20.12 -8.37
N ALA A 829 -15.49 20.42 -7.43
CA ALA A 829 -15.23 20.33 -6.00
C ALA A 829 -15.03 18.88 -5.54
N ALA A 830 -14.22 18.68 -4.50
CA ALA A 830 -14.08 17.40 -3.82
C ALA A 830 -14.94 17.34 -2.56
N ASP A 831 -15.45 16.15 -2.22
CA ASP A 831 -16.04 15.90 -0.91
C ASP A 831 -14.98 15.82 0.22
N HIS A 832 -15.44 15.65 1.46
CA HIS A 832 -14.56 15.58 2.63
C HIS A 832 -13.62 14.36 2.61
N LEU A 833 -14.09 13.19 2.15
CA LEU A 833 -13.31 11.96 2.09
C LEU A 833 -12.24 12.05 0.99
N GLN A 834 -12.60 12.45 -0.23
CA GLN A 834 -11.66 12.71 -1.32
C GLN A 834 -10.57 13.72 -0.91
N SER A 835 -10.98 14.81 -0.28
CA SER A 835 -10.07 15.85 0.21
C SER A 835 -9.14 15.33 1.30
N LYS A 836 -9.66 14.60 2.30
CA LYS A 836 -8.89 13.97 3.38
C LYS A 836 -7.89 12.95 2.83
N GLY A 837 -8.27 12.19 1.80
CA GLY A 837 -7.41 11.26 1.07
C GLY A 837 -6.19 11.93 0.45
N ILE A 838 -6.43 12.98 -0.35
CA ILE A 838 -5.39 13.74 -1.05
C ILE A 838 -4.51 14.52 -0.07
N VAL A 839 -5.11 15.29 0.83
CA VAL A 839 -4.42 16.23 1.73
C VAL A 839 -3.65 15.51 2.83
N GLY A 840 -4.26 14.48 3.43
CA GLY A 840 -3.62 13.62 4.42
C GLY A 840 -2.61 12.63 3.82
N ARG A 841 -2.38 12.69 2.50
CA ARG A 841 -1.53 11.76 1.71
C ARG A 841 -1.82 10.30 2.07
N ILE A 842 -3.11 9.97 2.17
CA ILE A 842 -3.56 8.71 2.72
C ILE A 842 -3.22 7.57 1.75
N ILE A 843 -2.29 6.72 2.18
CA ILE A 843 -2.04 5.43 1.55
C ILE A 843 -3.27 4.54 1.80
N PRO A 844 -3.97 4.03 0.75
CA PRO A 844 -5.02 3.02 0.91
C PRO A 844 -4.43 1.75 1.52
N ALA A 845 -5.18 1.03 2.35
CA ALA A 845 -4.68 -0.18 3.00
C ALA A 845 -5.81 -1.08 3.50
N ILE A 846 -5.63 -2.40 3.36
CA ILE A 846 -6.58 -3.43 3.77
C ILE A 846 -5.87 -4.60 4.49
N ALA A 847 -6.58 -5.29 5.38
CA ALA A 847 -6.01 -6.35 6.23
C ALA A 847 -5.51 -7.58 5.43
N THR A 848 -6.20 -7.92 4.34
CA THR A 848 -5.91 -9.07 3.45
C THR A 848 -4.50 -9.03 2.86
N THR A 849 -4.14 -7.95 2.15
CA THR A 849 -2.80 -7.78 1.59
C THR A 849 -1.74 -7.62 2.67
N THR A 850 -2.09 -7.01 3.82
CA THR A 850 -1.19 -6.91 4.97
C THR A 850 -0.79 -8.29 5.49
N ALA A 851 -1.77 -9.19 5.68
CA ALA A 851 -1.53 -10.57 6.09
C ALA A 851 -0.73 -11.37 5.05
N ALA A 852 -1.04 -11.18 3.76
CA ALA A 852 -0.33 -11.84 2.66
C ALA A 852 1.16 -11.45 2.60
N VAL A 853 1.47 -10.15 2.68
CA VAL A 853 2.84 -9.62 2.69
C VAL A 853 3.61 -10.13 3.92
N ALA A 854 3.03 -10.02 5.12
CA ALA A 854 3.67 -10.50 6.34
C ALA A 854 3.89 -12.03 6.36
N GLY A 855 2.99 -12.81 5.76
CA GLY A 855 3.16 -14.25 5.55
C GLY A 855 4.40 -14.56 4.72
N LEU A 856 4.57 -13.92 3.55
CA LEU A 856 5.75 -14.12 2.72
C LEU A 856 7.05 -13.61 3.38
N MET A 857 7.03 -12.51 4.12
CA MET A 857 8.19 -12.07 4.92
C MET A 857 8.62 -13.13 5.93
N CYS A 858 7.68 -13.79 6.60
CA CYS A 858 7.99 -14.87 7.54
C CYS A 858 8.35 -16.21 6.86
N VAL A 859 8.05 -16.41 5.58
CA VAL A 859 8.61 -17.51 4.77
C VAL A 859 10.11 -17.28 4.50
N GLU A 860 10.51 -16.06 4.10
CA GLU A 860 11.93 -15.73 3.90
C GLU A 860 12.70 -15.71 5.25
N LEU A 861 12.05 -15.35 6.35
CA LEU A 861 12.61 -15.44 7.70
C LEU A 861 13.10 -16.85 8.05
N TYR A 862 12.39 -17.91 7.66
CA TYR A 862 12.86 -19.28 7.89
C TYR A 862 14.22 -19.51 7.20
N LYS A 863 14.36 -19.08 5.95
CA LYS A 863 15.59 -19.23 5.15
C LYS A 863 16.77 -18.46 5.73
N LEU A 864 16.51 -17.24 6.22
CA LEU A 864 17.49 -16.43 6.98
C LEU A 864 17.96 -17.17 8.24
N ILE A 865 17.03 -17.67 9.06
CA ILE A 865 17.35 -18.37 10.32
C ILE A 865 18.03 -19.71 10.06
N MET A 866 17.69 -20.42 8.98
CA MET A 866 18.47 -21.60 8.55
C MET A 866 19.91 -21.22 8.20
N GLY A 867 20.11 -20.01 7.66
CA GLY A 867 21.41 -19.50 7.22
C GLY A 867 21.71 -19.85 5.76
N GLN A 868 20.67 -19.92 4.91
CA GLN A 868 20.83 -20.30 3.50
C GLN A 868 21.75 -19.32 2.75
N ARG A 869 22.68 -19.87 1.96
CA ARG A 869 23.70 -19.09 1.21
C ARG A 869 23.60 -19.24 -0.31
N ASP A 870 22.69 -20.08 -0.80
CA ASP A 870 22.28 -20.02 -2.20
C ASP A 870 21.24 -18.90 -2.36
N ILE A 871 21.41 -18.07 -3.40
CA ILE A 871 20.45 -17.03 -3.74
C ILE A 871 19.19 -17.61 -4.40
N SER A 872 19.28 -18.79 -5.03
CA SER A 872 18.15 -19.44 -5.71
C SER A 872 17.03 -19.89 -4.75
N SER A 873 17.33 -20.00 -3.46
CA SER A 873 16.37 -20.39 -2.41
C SER A 873 15.48 -19.22 -1.97
N TYR A 874 15.96 -17.98 -2.05
CA TYR A 874 15.23 -16.78 -1.62
C TYR A 874 14.22 -16.29 -2.67
N ARG A 875 13.22 -15.50 -2.24
CA ARG A 875 12.25 -14.83 -3.13
C ARG A 875 11.98 -13.39 -2.73
N THR A 876 11.92 -12.53 -3.75
CA THR A 876 11.24 -11.23 -3.75
C THR A 876 9.84 -11.47 -4.33
N ALA A 877 8.79 -10.88 -3.75
CA ALA A 877 7.42 -11.03 -4.25
C ALA A 877 6.77 -9.69 -4.60
N SER A 878 5.95 -9.71 -5.65
CA SER A 878 5.06 -8.62 -6.07
C SER A 878 3.64 -9.13 -6.20
N ILE A 879 2.70 -8.44 -5.55
CA ILE A 879 1.30 -8.84 -5.38
C ILE A 879 0.38 -7.68 -5.80
N ASN A 880 -0.73 -7.98 -6.45
CA ASN A 880 -1.89 -7.12 -6.60
C ASN A 880 -3.15 -8.00 -6.57
N LEU A 881 -3.82 -8.05 -5.41
CA LEU A 881 -4.95 -8.95 -5.21
C LEU A 881 -6.21 -8.54 -5.99
N ALA A 882 -6.30 -7.30 -6.47
CA ALA A 882 -7.43 -6.88 -7.30
C ALA A 882 -7.49 -7.62 -8.65
N VAL A 883 -6.33 -8.02 -9.19
CA VAL A 883 -6.22 -8.65 -10.53
C VAL A 883 -5.50 -10.00 -10.51
N GLN A 884 -5.34 -10.62 -9.33
CA GLN A 884 -4.61 -11.88 -9.10
C GLN A 884 -3.14 -11.89 -9.57
N TYR A 885 -2.55 -10.72 -9.79
CA TYR A 885 -1.13 -10.66 -10.13
C TYR A 885 -0.30 -11.03 -8.90
N LEU A 886 0.34 -12.19 -8.94
CA LEU A 886 1.20 -12.71 -7.90
C LEU A 886 2.43 -13.32 -8.56
N VAL A 887 3.55 -12.60 -8.47
CA VAL A 887 4.81 -13.01 -9.09
C VAL A 887 5.92 -13.00 -8.05
N MET A 888 6.52 -14.16 -7.84
CA MET A 888 7.76 -14.32 -7.10
C MET A 888 8.95 -14.41 -8.05
N SER A 889 10.08 -13.81 -7.68
CA SER A 889 11.33 -13.85 -8.42
C SER A 889 12.53 -14.03 -7.49
N GLN A 890 13.65 -14.51 -8.02
CA GLN A 890 14.90 -14.57 -7.27
C GLN A 890 15.44 -13.14 -7.03
N PRO A 891 15.94 -12.79 -5.83
CA PRO A 891 16.59 -11.51 -5.59
C PRO A 891 17.81 -11.25 -6.50
N CYS A 892 18.12 -9.97 -6.69
CA CYS A 892 19.28 -9.51 -7.43
C CYS A 892 20.60 -9.75 -6.66
N LEU A 893 21.69 -9.94 -7.41
CA LEU A 893 23.05 -9.97 -6.86
C LEU A 893 23.61 -8.54 -6.68
N PRO A 894 24.38 -8.25 -5.62
CA PRO A 894 24.93 -6.92 -5.39
C PRO A 894 26.01 -6.58 -6.43
N PRO A 895 26.04 -5.35 -6.99
CA PRO A 895 26.91 -5.00 -8.10
C PRO A 895 28.41 -5.19 -7.80
N HIS A 896 29.11 -5.84 -8.72
CA HIS A 896 30.55 -6.12 -8.63
C HIS A 896 31.40 -4.99 -9.24
N PHE A 897 32.51 -4.66 -8.58
CA PHE A 897 33.54 -3.78 -9.14
C PHE A 897 34.95 -4.36 -8.98
N LYS A 898 35.87 -3.97 -9.89
CA LYS A 898 37.26 -4.42 -9.90
C LYS A 898 38.17 -3.26 -9.52
N VAL A 899 38.86 -3.36 -8.38
CA VAL A 899 39.82 -2.36 -7.90
C VAL A 899 41.23 -2.78 -8.30
N ARG A 900 41.98 -1.89 -8.95
CA ARG A 900 43.43 -2.09 -9.18
C ARG A 900 44.20 -1.69 -7.93
N CYS A 901 44.81 -2.66 -7.25
CA CYS A 901 45.69 -2.41 -6.11
C CYS A 901 47.11 -2.05 -6.56
N ASN A 902 47.90 -1.47 -5.65
CA ASN A 902 49.35 -1.31 -5.87
C ASN A 902 50.01 -2.67 -6.17
N GLY A 903 50.89 -2.70 -7.17
CA GLY A 903 51.40 -3.94 -7.77
C GLY A 903 50.60 -4.43 -8.98
N GLY A 904 49.53 -3.73 -9.39
CA GLY A 904 48.82 -3.98 -10.65
C GLY A 904 47.74 -5.07 -10.60
N VAL A 905 47.68 -5.83 -9.50
CA VAL A 905 46.66 -6.86 -9.26
C VAL A 905 45.26 -6.24 -9.24
N LEU A 906 44.36 -6.76 -10.09
CA LEU A 906 42.93 -6.48 -10.01
C LEU A 906 42.31 -7.38 -8.94
N ARG A 907 41.73 -6.79 -7.89
CA ARG A 907 40.89 -7.50 -6.93
C ARG A 907 39.41 -7.24 -7.26
N GLN A 908 38.60 -8.30 -7.25
CA GLN A 908 37.15 -8.18 -7.36
C GLN A 908 36.56 -7.92 -5.98
N CYS A 909 35.73 -6.89 -5.87
CA CYS A 909 35.05 -6.48 -4.66
C CYS A 909 33.54 -6.57 -4.85
N ARG A 910 32.82 -6.88 -3.77
CA ARG A 910 31.36 -6.74 -3.69
C ARG A 910 31.02 -5.38 -3.09
N SER A 911 29.87 -4.82 -3.47
CA SER A 911 29.30 -3.59 -2.93
C SER A 911 28.72 -3.80 -1.52
N GLY A 912 29.60 -3.92 -0.53
CA GLY A 912 29.24 -3.76 0.89
C GLY A 912 29.33 -2.31 1.38
N PHE A 913 29.80 -1.38 0.55
CA PHE A 913 30.08 0.02 0.93
C PHE A 913 29.81 0.99 -0.24
N SER A 914 28.61 1.55 -0.27
CA SER A 914 28.21 2.68 -1.13
C SER A 914 28.22 3.99 -0.34
N PHE A 915 29.37 4.36 0.26
CA PHE A 915 29.50 5.64 0.95
C PHE A 915 29.40 6.82 -0.03
N GLY A 916 28.21 7.40 -0.12
CA GLY A 916 27.87 8.55 -0.95
C GLY A 916 28.42 9.89 -0.43
N TYR A 917 29.70 9.94 -0.04
CA TYR A 917 30.39 11.18 0.34
C TYR A 917 31.76 11.30 -0.33
N GLY A 918 31.99 12.44 -0.98
CA GLY A 918 33.18 12.72 -1.78
C GLY A 918 34.44 13.06 -0.98
N GLN A 919 34.94 12.14 -0.15
CA GLN A 919 36.26 12.28 0.50
C GLN A 919 37.17 11.05 0.30
N LYS A 920 38.46 11.32 0.06
CA LYS A 920 39.48 10.30 -0.27
C LYS A 920 40.13 9.71 0.99
N CYS A 921 39.47 8.76 1.66
CA CYS A 921 40.10 7.95 2.70
C CYS A 921 39.76 6.46 2.56
N CYS A 922 40.71 5.67 2.08
CA CYS A 922 40.62 4.20 2.18
C CYS A 922 40.97 3.77 3.61
N SER A 923 39.96 3.49 4.43
CA SER A 923 40.13 2.80 5.72
C SER A 923 40.47 1.32 5.47
N CYS A 924 41.75 0.96 5.57
CA CYS A 924 42.20 -0.42 5.43
C CYS A 924 41.68 -1.30 6.57
N ILE A 925 40.65 -2.11 6.31
CA ILE A 925 40.16 -3.12 7.25
C ILE A 925 41.26 -4.16 7.50
N LYS A 926 41.64 -4.36 8.77
CA LYS A 926 42.41 -5.53 9.21
C LYS A 926 41.51 -6.77 9.12
N GLY A 927 41.70 -7.57 8.08
CA GLY A 927 40.83 -8.74 7.81
C GLY A 927 41.38 -9.76 6.81
N CYS A 928 42.70 -9.83 6.63
CA CYS A 928 43.34 -10.92 5.87
C CYS A 928 43.94 -11.93 6.84
N CYS A 929 43.32 -13.09 6.97
CA CYS A 929 43.93 -14.29 7.56
C CYS A 929 44.19 -15.29 6.42
N ASP A 930 45.46 -15.54 6.11
CA ASP A 930 45.87 -16.77 5.40
C ASP A 930 45.98 -17.93 6.40
N ASP A 931 45.90 -19.17 5.93
CA ASP A 931 46.01 -20.37 6.76
C ASP A 931 47.42 -20.58 7.36
N ARG A 932 47.69 -19.93 8.50
CA ARG A 932 48.62 -20.34 9.60
C ARG A 932 48.54 -19.34 10.77
N GLY A 933 48.32 -19.85 11.99
CA GLY A 933 48.01 -19.02 13.16
C GLY A 933 49.21 -18.40 13.91
N SER A 934 48.89 -17.59 14.93
CA SER A 934 49.76 -16.72 15.75
C SER A 934 50.28 -15.46 15.01
N CYS A 935 50.61 -14.33 15.67
CA CYS A 935 50.76 -14.07 17.12
C CYS A 935 50.42 -12.60 17.52
N ASP A 936 50.71 -12.25 18.78
CA ASP A 936 50.50 -10.96 19.49
C ASP A 936 50.83 -9.66 18.73
N PHE A 937 50.12 -8.56 19.07
CA PHE A 937 50.74 -7.38 19.74
C PHE A 937 49.69 -6.39 20.29
N ARG A 938 49.98 -5.74 21.42
CA ARG A 938 49.08 -4.79 22.12
C ARG A 938 49.03 -3.39 21.50
N CYS A 939 47.86 -2.74 21.56
CA CYS A 939 47.69 -1.33 21.22
C CYS A 939 48.32 -0.36 22.25
N ARG A 940 48.69 0.83 21.77
CA ARG A 940 48.77 2.06 22.57
C ARG A 940 48.05 3.19 21.82
N THR A 941 47.33 4.02 22.57
CA THR A 941 46.62 5.20 22.09
C THR A 941 47.54 6.42 22.03
N GLY A 942 47.28 7.34 21.10
CA GLY A 942 48.02 8.60 20.97
C GLY A 942 47.40 9.52 19.91
N VAL A 943 47.15 10.78 20.28
CA VAL A 943 46.55 11.82 19.43
C VAL A 943 47.63 12.54 18.62
N PRO A 944 47.42 12.87 17.33
CA PRO A 944 48.30 13.75 16.56
C PRO A 944 47.91 15.24 16.71
N ASP A 945 48.92 16.11 16.81
CA ASP A 945 48.79 17.57 16.97
C ASP A 945 49.09 18.32 15.65
N MET A 946 48.76 19.62 15.56
CA MET A 946 48.91 20.44 14.36
C MET A 946 50.33 21.00 14.16
N SER A 947 50.93 20.76 12.99
CA SER A 947 51.98 21.64 12.43
C SER A 947 52.08 21.53 10.91
N SER A 948 52.53 22.61 10.25
CA SER A 948 52.53 22.83 8.79
C SER A 948 53.98 22.93 8.24
N PRO A 949 54.25 23.44 7.02
CA PRO A 949 53.86 23.01 5.66
C PRO A 949 55.09 22.77 4.75
N LEU A 950 54.94 22.42 3.45
CA LEU A 950 55.91 22.83 2.39
C LEU A 950 55.44 22.68 0.92
N CYS A 951 55.52 23.80 0.20
CA CYS A 951 55.57 24.10 -1.26
C CYS A 951 55.39 23.02 -2.36
N THR A 952 54.27 23.15 -3.09
CA THR A 952 54.16 23.48 -4.55
C THR A 952 55.28 23.12 -5.55
N LYS A 953 54.90 22.58 -6.73
CA LYS A 953 54.88 23.32 -8.03
C LYS A 953 54.39 22.50 -9.25
N ASN A 954 53.65 23.18 -10.15
CA ASN A 954 53.55 22.95 -11.61
C ASN A 954 52.95 21.61 -12.12
N LEU A 955 52.41 21.41 -13.34
CA LEU A 955 51.80 22.19 -14.47
C LEU A 955 51.08 21.09 -15.34
N VAL A 956 50.13 21.28 -16.27
CA VAL A 956 49.46 22.43 -16.93
C VAL A 956 47.97 22.07 -17.12
N LEU A 957 47.08 23.03 -17.42
CA LEU A 957 45.70 22.79 -17.92
C LEU A 957 45.57 23.24 -19.39
N PRO A 958 44.97 22.43 -20.28
CA PRO A 958 44.26 22.92 -21.46
C PRO A 958 42.74 22.71 -21.30
N GLN A 959 41.97 23.71 -21.70
CA GLN A 959 40.50 23.69 -21.70
C GLN A 959 40.00 23.64 -23.17
N LEU A 960 38.71 23.32 -23.37
CA LEU A 960 37.97 23.18 -24.65
C LEU A 960 37.96 21.79 -25.31
N ALA A 961 36.92 21.02 -24.97
CA ALA A 961 36.04 20.37 -25.95
C ALA A 961 34.70 20.01 -25.27
N MET A 962 33.70 20.88 -25.34
CA MET A 962 32.30 20.49 -25.11
C MET A 962 31.75 19.86 -26.39
N ASN A 963 31.32 18.60 -26.33
CA ASN A 963 30.10 18.02 -26.94
C ASN A 963 30.20 16.49 -27.00
N LEU A 964 29.05 15.80 -26.95
CA LEU A 964 28.87 14.35 -27.20
C LEU A 964 29.76 13.45 -26.31
N VAL A 965 29.33 12.98 -25.15
CA VAL A 965 28.16 12.10 -24.94
C VAL A 965 27.54 12.35 -23.56
N SER A 966 26.25 12.65 -23.55
CA SER A 966 25.37 12.65 -22.38
C SER A 966 23.98 12.22 -22.86
N GLN A 967 23.13 11.72 -21.97
CA GLN A 967 21.81 11.14 -22.25
C GLN A 967 21.86 9.86 -23.12
N HIS A 968 22.04 8.70 -22.47
CA HIS A 968 21.08 7.56 -22.50
C HIS A 968 21.65 6.34 -21.77
N VAL A 969 20.75 5.49 -21.24
CA VAL A 969 20.91 4.31 -20.35
C VAL A 969 20.68 4.62 -18.86
N CYS A 970 20.02 3.68 -18.17
CA CYS A 970 19.54 3.75 -16.78
C CYS A 970 18.42 4.77 -16.48
N ALA A 971 17.55 4.99 -17.46
CA ALA A 971 16.10 5.09 -17.22
C ALA A 971 15.41 4.00 -18.05
N TYR A 972 14.17 3.62 -17.68
CA TYR A 972 13.42 2.46 -18.20
C TYR A 972 14.00 1.07 -17.86
N CYS A 973 13.67 0.57 -16.66
CA CYS A 973 13.62 -0.88 -16.40
C CYS A 973 12.66 -1.22 -15.24
N GLN A 974 11.40 -0.77 -15.31
CA GLN A 974 10.34 -1.24 -14.40
C GLN A 974 8.90 -1.06 -14.92
N ILE A 975 8.66 -0.18 -15.92
CA ILE A 975 7.37 -0.05 -16.61
C ILE A 975 7.61 -0.11 -18.13
N PHE A 976 7.79 -1.30 -18.70
CA PHE A 976 7.57 -1.63 -20.12
C PHE A 976 7.87 -3.12 -20.37
N HIS A 977 6.87 -4.00 -20.22
CA HIS A 977 7.00 -5.41 -20.68
C HIS A 977 5.82 -5.91 -21.54
N THR A 978 4.72 -5.15 -21.61
CA THR A 978 3.53 -5.49 -22.41
C THR A 978 3.65 -5.10 -23.89
N TYR A 979 4.44 -4.07 -24.21
CA TYR A 979 4.35 -3.37 -25.51
C TYR A 979 5.38 -3.80 -26.58
N VAL A 980 6.47 -4.46 -26.16
CA VAL A 980 7.59 -4.83 -27.05
C VAL A 980 7.30 -6.12 -27.83
N PHE A 981 6.55 -7.06 -27.24
CA PHE A 981 6.27 -8.37 -27.85
C PHE A 981 5.37 -8.25 -29.10
N TYR A 982 4.35 -7.39 -29.08
CA TYR A 982 3.46 -7.17 -30.22
C TYR A 982 4.13 -6.47 -31.41
N ASN A 983 5.01 -5.49 -31.16
CA ASN A 983 5.60 -4.68 -32.23
C ASN A 983 6.72 -5.39 -33.02
N LEU A 984 7.30 -6.46 -32.49
CA LEU A 984 8.32 -7.25 -33.20
C LEU A 984 7.73 -8.21 -34.23
N LEU A 985 6.51 -8.71 -34.03
CA LEU A 985 5.80 -9.54 -35.01
C LEU A 985 5.28 -8.72 -36.21
N ALA A 986 4.91 -7.45 -36.00
CA ALA A 986 4.34 -6.59 -37.05
C ALA A 986 5.36 -6.09 -38.11
N LYS A 987 6.67 -6.23 -37.88
CA LYS A 987 7.73 -5.72 -38.80
C LYS A 987 8.36 -6.78 -39.71
N ALA A 988 7.87 -8.02 -39.69
CA ALA A 988 8.44 -9.14 -40.46
C ALA A 988 7.92 -9.29 -41.90
N GLN A 989 7.08 -8.38 -42.42
CA GLN A 989 6.37 -8.56 -43.70
C GLN A 989 6.95 -7.85 -44.95
N HIS A 990 8.05 -7.10 -44.86
CA HIS A 990 8.63 -6.38 -46.01
C HIS A 990 10.15 -6.58 -46.19
N CYS A 991 10.53 -7.73 -46.74
CA CYS A 991 11.70 -7.85 -47.61
C CYS A 991 11.50 -9.06 -48.57
N PRO A 992 11.91 -8.99 -49.86
CA PRO A 992 11.54 -10.00 -50.85
C PRO A 992 12.38 -11.28 -50.78
N VAL A 993 11.77 -12.39 -51.20
CA VAL A 993 12.41 -13.71 -51.35
C VAL A 993 13.03 -13.86 -52.74
N SER A 994 14.23 -14.44 -52.81
CA SER A 994 14.77 -15.03 -54.04
C SER A 994 15.60 -16.28 -53.73
N ASP A 995 15.25 -17.40 -54.37
CA ASP A 995 16.08 -18.55 -54.70
C ASP A 995 16.83 -19.29 -53.57
N CYS A 996 16.15 -20.27 -52.96
CA CYS A 996 16.30 -21.68 -53.39
C CYS A 996 15.29 -22.63 -52.73
N ILE A 997 15.02 -23.76 -53.39
CA ILE A 997 13.94 -24.70 -53.04
C ILE A 997 14.56 -26.03 -52.57
N HIS A 998 14.20 -26.52 -51.38
CA HIS A 998 13.52 -27.82 -51.22
C HIS A 998 13.04 -28.13 -49.79
N THR A 999 11.82 -28.66 -49.77
CA THR A 999 11.09 -29.42 -48.72
C THR A 999 11.92 -30.22 -47.71
N ASP A 1000 11.63 -30.05 -46.41
CA ASP A 1000 10.90 -31.08 -45.64
C ASP A 1000 10.31 -30.55 -44.31
N ILE A 1001 9.40 -31.31 -43.70
CA ILE A 1001 8.52 -30.87 -42.58
C ILE A 1001 9.08 -31.31 -41.21
N ILE A 1002 9.24 -30.37 -40.26
CA ILE A 1002 9.62 -30.64 -38.86
C ILE A 1002 8.72 -29.87 -37.89
N SER A 1003 8.40 -30.48 -36.74
CA SER A 1003 7.43 -30.01 -35.73
C SER A 1003 8.01 -29.00 -34.72
N PRO A 1004 7.17 -28.21 -34.01
CA PRO A 1004 7.61 -27.09 -33.16
C PRO A 1004 8.15 -27.52 -31.79
N ARG A 1005 9.21 -28.35 -31.75
CA ARG A 1005 10.06 -28.57 -30.56
C ARG A 1005 11.57 -28.35 -30.81
N GLY A 1006 11.97 -27.95 -32.03
CA GLY A 1006 13.39 -27.85 -32.41
C GLY A 1006 14.10 -26.51 -32.19
N LEU A 1007 13.39 -25.43 -31.80
CA LEU A 1007 13.91 -24.05 -31.89
C LEU A 1007 14.65 -23.52 -30.66
N MET A 1008 14.75 -24.29 -29.56
CA MET A 1008 15.22 -23.79 -28.25
C MET A 1008 16.70 -24.10 -27.92
N LEU A 1009 17.48 -24.66 -28.85
CA LEU A 1009 18.83 -25.18 -28.59
C LEU A 1009 20.01 -24.39 -29.21
N CYS A 1010 19.75 -23.24 -29.84
CA CYS A 1010 20.78 -22.43 -30.53
C CYS A 1010 21.10 -21.08 -29.85
N TRP A 1011 20.73 -20.87 -28.59
CA TRP A 1011 20.95 -19.60 -27.86
C TRP A 1011 21.72 -19.74 -26.54
N VAL A 1012 22.58 -20.75 -26.43
CA VAL A 1012 23.56 -20.90 -25.34
C VAL A 1012 24.97 -20.95 -25.93
N GLY A 1013 25.65 -19.80 -25.97
CA GLY A 1013 27.09 -19.74 -26.33
C GLY A 1013 27.51 -18.58 -27.22
N SER A 1014 27.41 -17.32 -26.74
CA SER A 1014 28.20 -16.17 -27.26
C SER A 1014 28.12 -14.94 -26.33
N PHE A 1015 28.58 -15.06 -25.08
CA PHE A 1015 29.05 -13.92 -24.28
C PHE A 1015 30.14 -14.40 -23.30
N SER A 1016 31.35 -13.83 -23.44
CA SER A 1016 32.57 -14.17 -22.68
C SER A 1016 33.43 -12.92 -22.49
#